data_AF-A0A8J5W604-F1
#
_entry.id   AF-A0A8J5W604-F1
#
_cell.length_a   1.000
_cell.length_b   1.000
_cell.length_c   1.000
_cell.angle_alpha   90.00
_cell.angle_beta   90.00
_cell.angle_gamma   90.00
#
_symmetry.space_group_name_H-M   'P 1'
#
loop_
_entity.id
_entity.type
_entity.pdbx_description
1 polymer ?
#
loop_
_entity_poly.entity_id
_entity_poly.type
_entity_poly.pdbx_seq_one_letter_code
_entity_poly.pdbx_strand_id
1 'polypeptide(L)'
;MKYTRAKQKHPVDNKISHVDDQFELLTLILQKVRRRIAGGKLRNLQKNGSLPEHWRHDLLNSAAESVFCDLPATDSRVHFVCAALGGSDQDDRICFLSAETVHRMLRSILKWLASVLMVSTFEWTRFVHVLLLPSKAEHLKVIETHSLSANIEMAHFAFMVLEGSLFALRMLEEDSLFPCTLAALFVIEWECTMALTLDEEHDLRSYKEDIDVGSSVCNSSDKHLDEKMHLKAKLTESIHTFCQGLSPSFWSDLHPCTLNRLLIILAQSIRCALFQTVNLPIESTSVLCSEWVVDMLKLIRLDHLKLQKFFDLLLSEGEYWPLWVKPSLQNGNALMKIQFEPVITDETEMKHRRFVAFVDKLVLDLGFGEVILGVPGNPCYTTSQLIDTTSTLPSFSRAWVAAEILCTWKWTQGSAFSTFLPSLIQHVKMESCAEVSILFVLLDTLLEGAFHECSKWVLFNAWHISDNEIDKIHDRFLRALVALLFSINNKDCIWRESDALAFFEKLLNKLFIGSTVNRKCLKTLPFVMSTIIKPVSGKLKMNEASTYTDLVAKSILNWLDVAISCLSSSPREVVQQDAVDWMEVVLSCFPLNITGGAQKLEVKIEREISNTERSLMLTLFQKYQIFCTSAAPSLSTSGTMLSTMIDLLGVKLTAVTVGYCWTELQENDLHFVFHTVQKWIESAVLLVEEMTDAINDTVINQESSKDTSEKLKLVVSAIDELTLSFSESALVTLCHLNHLVHLQETGNFRILQLIRSGEYAEGNKKMMESMLRLFLASGVSEAIAKSCCEEASSIIASSRIAHMHFWELVASFIMHSSPQTRASALESMELWGLMKGSVSGLYSILFSSQPISHLQFVAYSLLLSEPLCQISLVKECSLGLNRSLTQESDMEQSVELMPDSEKTLDLREELSALIEMPTSELLQTDLLARDRVNAFIAWSLLLSHLQLLPPASIAREKVLQYIQDKISPCMLDCIFQHIPLRTAAACGKKKDAELMPEAEVAAIASKNAIITSSLLPCMESLSPIGTWQMASLAGGLYGMMIRLLPSYVRGWFTSLRDRSLSYSIESFTRAWCSPPLLLDEFCQVKDSLYADDNFSVSVNRLAYEIVATYKKEETGIDLVIRLPNCYPLRHVDVECTRSLGISEVKCRKWLLSLTAFVRNENGAIAEAIHTWKSNFDKEFEGVEECPICYSILHTSNHSLPRLACKTCKHKFHGACLYKWFSTSNKSTCPLCQTPF
;
A
#
# COMPACT_ATOMS: atom_id res chain seq x y z
N MET A 1 12.86 58.27 -51.93
CA MET A 1 12.54 59.71 -52.00
C MET A 1 11.79 60.01 -53.30
N LYS A 2 10.77 60.89 -53.22
CA LYS A 2 9.77 61.32 -54.25
C LYS A 2 8.39 60.65 -54.12
N TYR A 3 7.66 61.00 -53.06
CA TYR A 3 6.20 61.18 -53.11
C TYR A 3 5.75 62.02 -51.91
N THR A 4 6.15 63.29 -51.88
CA THR A 4 5.70 64.28 -50.89
C THR A 4 5.54 65.62 -51.58
N ARG A 5 4.32 65.87 -52.07
CA ARG A 5 3.77 67.24 -52.26
C ARG A 5 2.28 67.14 -52.57
N ALA A 6 1.47 67.12 -51.51
CA ALA A 6 0.21 67.88 -51.43
C ALA A 6 -0.39 67.67 -50.04
N LYS A 7 -0.91 68.78 -49.47
CA LYS A 7 -1.65 68.91 -48.20
C LYS A 7 -0.81 69.03 -46.92
N GLN A 8 -0.20 70.21 -46.76
CA GLN A 8 -0.09 70.87 -45.45
C GLN A 8 -1.32 71.77 -45.27
N LYS A 9 -2.08 71.58 -44.19
CA LYS A 9 -2.71 72.61 -43.34
C LYS A 9 -3.55 71.94 -42.24
N HIS A 10 -3.03 71.92 -41.01
CA HIS A 10 -3.67 72.27 -39.71
C HIS A 10 -2.88 71.67 -38.51
N PRO A 11 -2.90 72.29 -37.31
CA PRO A 11 -1.78 72.24 -36.36
C PRO A 11 -1.92 71.25 -35.19
N VAL A 12 -0.76 70.70 -34.80
CA VAL A 12 -0.22 70.42 -33.44
C VAL A 12 -1.19 69.90 -32.36
N ASP A 13 -1.35 68.57 -32.29
CA ASP A 13 -1.50 67.81 -31.01
C ASP A 13 -1.14 66.30 -31.13
N ASN A 14 -0.58 65.85 -32.26
CA ASN A 14 -0.33 64.44 -32.56
C ASN A 14 1.16 64.07 -32.58
N LYS A 15 2.00 64.50 -31.63
CA LYS A 15 3.46 64.26 -31.74
C LYS A 15 3.89 62.81 -31.50
N ILE A 16 3.25 62.08 -30.58
CA ILE A 16 3.61 60.68 -30.28
C ILE A 16 3.08 59.74 -31.38
N SER A 17 1.81 59.93 -31.81
CA SER A 17 1.25 59.18 -32.94
C SER A 17 2.04 59.39 -34.22
N HIS A 18 2.52 60.62 -34.49
CA HIS A 18 3.32 60.90 -35.69
C HIS A 18 4.68 60.19 -35.73
N VAL A 19 5.24 59.83 -34.57
CA VAL A 19 6.55 59.18 -34.48
C VAL A 19 6.39 57.67 -34.66
N ASP A 20 5.37 57.05 -34.06
CA ASP A 20 5.04 55.65 -34.33
C ASP A 20 4.63 55.43 -35.79
N ASP A 21 3.85 56.35 -36.38
CA ASP A 21 3.52 56.37 -37.81
C ASP A 21 4.77 56.41 -38.72
N GLN A 22 5.85 57.05 -38.26
CA GLN A 22 7.13 57.11 -39.00
C GLN A 22 7.91 55.80 -38.91
N PHE A 23 7.92 55.15 -37.75
CA PHE A 23 8.54 53.83 -37.59
C PHE A 23 7.79 52.75 -38.35
N GLU A 24 6.45 52.79 -38.39
CA GLU A 24 5.66 51.90 -39.25
C GLU A 24 5.95 52.11 -40.74
N LEU A 25 6.08 53.37 -41.18
CA LEU A 25 6.44 53.68 -42.55
C LEU A 25 7.85 53.17 -42.90
N LEU A 26 8.82 53.34 -42.00
CA LEU A 26 10.19 52.82 -42.14
C LEU A 26 10.20 51.28 -42.17
N THR A 27 9.45 50.65 -41.28
CA THR A 27 9.24 49.19 -41.23
C THR A 27 8.72 48.67 -42.57
N LEU A 28 7.65 49.29 -43.11
CA LEU A 28 7.07 48.92 -44.40
C LEU A 28 8.05 49.07 -45.56
N ILE A 29 8.93 50.07 -45.52
CA ILE A 29 9.97 50.27 -46.52
C ILE A 29 11.01 49.14 -46.43
N LEU A 30 11.55 48.88 -45.24
CA LEU A 30 12.56 47.85 -45.01
C LEU A 30 12.03 46.45 -45.37
N GLN A 31 10.80 46.12 -44.98
CA GLN A 31 10.14 44.85 -45.35
C GLN A 31 9.90 44.73 -46.85
N LYS A 32 9.51 45.81 -47.55
CA LYS A 32 9.36 45.81 -49.02
C LYS A 32 10.72 45.62 -49.71
N VAL A 33 11.78 46.17 -49.15
CA VAL A 33 13.16 45.96 -49.65
C VAL A 33 13.55 44.50 -49.48
N ARG A 34 13.36 43.90 -48.29
CA ARG A 34 13.62 42.46 -48.06
C ARG A 34 12.86 41.55 -49.00
N ARG A 35 11.54 41.73 -49.13
CA ARG A 35 10.72 40.93 -50.06
C ARG A 35 11.20 40.99 -51.51
N ARG A 36 11.75 42.15 -51.93
CA ARG A 36 12.34 42.31 -53.28
C ARG A 36 13.69 41.63 -53.41
N ILE A 37 14.49 41.56 -52.34
CA ILE A 37 15.78 40.87 -52.33
C ILE A 37 15.56 39.35 -52.30
N ALA A 38 14.66 38.85 -51.45
CA ALA A 38 14.37 37.41 -51.31
C ALA A 38 13.64 36.80 -52.53
N GLY A 39 12.71 37.54 -53.17
CA GLY A 39 11.87 37.04 -54.28
C GLY A 39 12.56 36.84 -55.64
N GLY A 40 13.87 36.59 -55.68
CA GLY A 40 14.59 36.14 -56.89
C GLY A 40 14.67 37.13 -58.06
N LYS A 41 14.17 38.37 -57.92
CA LYS A 41 14.38 39.46 -58.90
C LYS A 41 15.82 40.03 -58.87
N LEU A 42 16.80 39.23 -58.45
CA LEU A 42 18.19 39.60 -58.28
C LEU A 42 18.86 40.05 -59.61
N ARG A 43 18.43 39.50 -60.76
CA ARG A 43 18.99 39.88 -62.08
C ARG A 43 18.71 41.34 -62.47
N ASN A 44 17.68 41.98 -61.91
CA ASN A 44 17.34 43.37 -62.23
C ASN A 44 17.82 44.38 -61.18
N LEU A 45 18.34 43.93 -60.03
CA LEU A 45 18.91 44.79 -58.98
C LEU A 45 20.44 44.89 -59.05
N GLN A 46 21.14 43.90 -59.62
CA GLN A 46 22.60 44.00 -59.87
C GLN A 46 22.97 45.13 -60.85
N LYS A 47 22.04 45.58 -61.72
CA LYS A 47 22.27 46.74 -62.60
C LYS A 47 22.08 48.10 -61.92
N ASN A 48 21.50 48.15 -60.71
CA ASN A 48 21.24 49.38 -59.94
C ASN A 48 21.75 49.30 -58.48
N GLY A 49 22.90 48.65 -58.26
CA GLY A 49 23.76 48.89 -57.09
C GLY A 49 23.16 48.75 -55.69
N SER A 50 22.48 47.65 -55.33
CA SER A 50 22.06 47.44 -53.93
C SER A 50 22.18 45.99 -53.46
N LEU A 51 23.39 45.61 -53.04
CA LEU A 51 23.58 44.52 -52.09
C LEU A 51 22.98 44.94 -50.73
N PRO A 52 22.57 44.02 -49.85
CA PRO A 52 22.14 44.36 -48.49
C PRO A 52 23.13 45.25 -47.73
N GLU A 53 24.43 45.06 -47.98
CA GLU A 53 25.52 45.84 -47.40
C GLU A 53 25.47 47.34 -47.78
N HIS A 54 24.89 47.69 -48.93
CA HIS A 54 24.75 49.08 -49.38
C HIS A 54 23.61 49.84 -48.68
N TRP A 55 22.76 49.15 -47.94
CA TRP A 55 21.71 49.75 -47.11
C TRP A 55 22.16 49.94 -45.65
N ARG A 56 23.36 49.49 -45.30
CA ARG A 56 23.98 49.76 -44.00
C ARG A 56 24.36 51.23 -43.93
N HIS A 57 23.89 51.92 -42.90
CA HIS A 57 24.14 53.35 -42.71
C HIS A 57 24.25 53.67 -41.22
N ASP A 58 25.17 54.55 -40.84
CA ASP A 58 25.43 54.88 -39.42
C ASP A 58 24.22 55.49 -38.72
N LEU A 59 23.40 56.27 -39.44
CA LEU A 59 22.12 56.77 -38.93
C LEU A 59 21.10 55.65 -38.68
N LEU A 60 21.10 54.58 -39.48
CA LEU A 60 20.23 53.42 -39.24
C LEU A 60 20.73 52.59 -38.05
N ASN A 61 22.05 52.43 -37.92
CA ASN A 61 22.69 51.81 -36.76
C ASN A 61 22.37 52.58 -35.46
N SER A 62 22.56 53.90 -35.46
CA SER A 62 22.29 54.78 -34.32
C SER A 62 20.80 54.82 -33.97
N ALA A 63 19.91 54.87 -34.98
CA ALA A 63 18.47 54.82 -34.76
C ALA A 63 17.99 53.47 -34.23
N ALA A 64 18.55 52.35 -34.70
CA ALA A 64 18.21 51.02 -34.18
C ALA A 64 18.69 50.85 -32.73
N GLU A 65 19.89 51.34 -32.40
CA GLU A 65 20.41 51.32 -31.03
C GLU A 65 19.64 52.24 -30.08
N SER A 66 19.27 53.45 -30.51
CA SER A 66 18.50 54.39 -29.69
C SER A 66 17.07 53.88 -29.45
N VAL A 67 16.41 53.39 -30.51
CA VAL A 67 15.05 52.82 -30.40
C VAL A 67 15.04 51.58 -29.52
N PHE A 68 16.10 50.76 -29.57
CA PHE A 68 16.22 49.62 -28.67
C PHE A 68 16.44 50.05 -27.23
N CYS A 69 17.08 51.20 -26.94
CA CYS A 69 17.35 51.64 -25.56
C CYS A 69 16.25 52.53 -24.95
N ASP A 70 15.30 53.04 -25.75
CA ASP A 70 14.24 53.98 -25.32
C ASP A 70 12.92 53.26 -24.97
N LEU A 71 12.49 53.33 -23.70
CA LEU A 71 11.18 52.86 -23.18
C LEU A 71 10.11 53.96 -23.20
N PRO A 72 8.79 53.64 -23.34
CA PRO A 72 8.18 52.31 -23.37
C PRO A 72 8.21 51.65 -24.76
N ALA A 73 8.18 50.32 -24.77
CA ALA A 73 8.14 49.49 -25.96
C ALA A 73 6.76 49.54 -26.65
N THR A 74 6.70 50.01 -27.89
CA THR A 74 5.51 49.90 -28.76
C THR A 74 5.77 48.84 -29.84
N ASP A 75 4.72 48.15 -30.29
CA ASP A 75 4.82 47.13 -31.35
C ASP A 75 5.46 47.69 -32.64
N SER A 76 5.17 48.96 -32.96
CA SER A 76 5.78 49.70 -34.07
C SER A 76 7.32 49.75 -33.99
N ARG A 77 7.89 49.87 -32.79
CA ARG A 77 9.33 49.90 -32.55
C ARG A 77 9.95 48.50 -32.64
N VAL A 78 9.28 47.48 -32.11
CA VAL A 78 9.69 46.07 -32.28
C VAL A 78 9.76 45.72 -33.77
N HIS A 79 8.70 46.05 -34.50
CA HIS A 79 8.61 45.78 -35.93
C HIS A 79 9.69 46.54 -36.72
N PHE A 80 10.02 47.78 -36.34
CA PHE A 80 11.13 48.52 -36.96
C PHE A 80 12.48 47.85 -36.71
N VAL A 81 12.78 47.48 -35.46
CA VAL A 81 14.04 46.82 -35.09
C VAL A 81 14.17 45.47 -35.78
N CYS A 82 13.12 44.64 -35.78
CA CYS A 82 13.10 43.37 -36.50
C CYS A 82 13.22 43.58 -38.03
N ALA A 83 12.60 44.64 -38.57
CA ALA A 83 12.73 45.02 -39.98
C ALA A 83 14.13 45.54 -40.35
N ALA A 84 14.96 45.94 -39.37
CA ALA A 84 16.36 46.31 -39.56
C ALA A 84 17.32 45.11 -39.40
N LEU A 85 17.10 44.28 -38.38
CA LEU A 85 17.89 43.08 -38.05
C LEU A 85 17.60 41.91 -39.00
N GLY A 86 16.34 41.44 -39.04
CA GLY A 86 15.80 40.45 -39.99
C GLY A 86 15.83 39.02 -39.55
N GLY A 87 15.19 38.14 -40.32
CA GLY A 87 15.25 36.69 -40.08
C GLY A 87 14.24 36.16 -39.07
N SER A 88 12.95 36.26 -39.41
CA SER A 88 11.91 35.40 -38.82
C SER A 88 11.93 33.97 -39.39
N ASP A 89 12.45 33.80 -40.62
CA ASP A 89 12.53 32.52 -41.34
C ASP A 89 13.97 32.18 -41.74
N GLN A 90 14.28 30.89 -41.90
CA GLN A 90 15.63 30.37 -42.23
C GLN A 90 16.21 30.95 -43.54
N ASP A 91 15.35 31.38 -44.46
CA ASP A 91 15.68 31.97 -45.76
C ASP A 91 15.94 33.50 -45.71
N ASP A 92 15.55 34.19 -44.63
CA ASP A 92 15.68 35.66 -44.48
C ASP A 92 16.90 36.06 -43.63
N ARG A 93 18.12 35.76 -44.09
CA ARG A 93 19.37 36.15 -43.37
C ARG A 93 19.82 37.60 -43.63
N ILE A 94 18.93 38.47 -44.08
CA ILE A 94 19.27 39.81 -44.60
C ILE A 94 19.27 40.85 -43.47
N CYS A 95 20.46 41.17 -42.97
CA CYS A 95 20.68 42.22 -41.97
C CYS A 95 21.16 43.55 -42.59
N PHE A 96 20.44 44.64 -42.28
CA PHE A 96 20.78 46.00 -42.74
C PHE A 96 21.65 46.78 -41.75
N LEU A 97 22.01 46.17 -40.61
CA LEU A 97 22.86 46.78 -39.59
C LEU A 97 24.31 46.31 -39.73
N SER A 98 25.24 47.06 -39.13
CA SER A 98 26.66 46.67 -39.07
C SER A 98 26.87 45.53 -38.06
N ALA A 99 27.88 44.67 -38.27
CA ALA A 99 28.17 43.56 -37.35
C ALA A 99 28.45 44.03 -35.91
N GLU A 100 29.12 45.17 -35.75
CA GLU A 100 29.38 45.80 -34.44
C GLU A 100 28.08 46.26 -33.75
N THR A 101 27.15 46.85 -34.52
CA THR A 101 25.82 47.22 -34.01
C THR A 101 25.01 45.98 -33.63
N VAL A 102 25.03 44.92 -34.45
CA VAL A 102 24.35 43.65 -34.13
C VAL A 102 24.92 43.03 -32.85
N HIS A 103 26.24 43.07 -32.65
CA HIS A 103 26.89 42.60 -31.41
C HIS A 103 26.46 43.40 -30.18
N ARG A 104 26.42 44.73 -30.29
CA ARG A 104 25.90 45.60 -29.21
C ARG A 104 24.43 45.35 -28.92
N MET A 105 23.62 45.13 -29.95
CA MET A 105 22.20 44.79 -29.77
C MET A 105 22.02 43.42 -29.11
N LEU A 106 22.77 42.40 -29.52
CA LEU A 106 22.75 41.08 -28.87
C LEU A 106 23.16 41.16 -27.40
N ARG A 107 24.18 41.98 -27.09
CA ARG A 107 24.58 42.27 -25.70
C ARG A 107 23.47 42.94 -24.90
N SER A 108 22.77 43.91 -25.50
CA SER A 108 21.64 44.60 -24.85
C SER A 108 20.43 43.68 -24.68
N ILE A 109 20.14 42.81 -25.64
CA ILE A 109 19.13 41.75 -25.54
C ILE A 109 19.44 40.83 -24.37
N LEU A 110 20.67 40.27 -24.30
CA LEU A 110 21.10 39.43 -23.19
C LEU A 110 20.99 40.16 -21.84
N LYS A 111 21.39 41.44 -21.79
CA LYS A 111 21.30 42.26 -20.57
C LYS A 111 19.86 42.43 -20.09
N TRP A 112 18.91 42.64 -21.00
CA TRP A 112 17.50 42.82 -20.67
C TRP A 112 16.80 41.51 -20.33
N LEU A 113 17.16 40.40 -20.96
CA LEU A 113 16.71 39.07 -20.56
C LEU A 113 17.25 38.72 -19.17
N ALA A 114 18.55 38.91 -18.95
CA ALA A 114 19.19 38.56 -17.69
C ALA A 114 18.77 39.46 -16.50
N SER A 115 18.17 40.64 -16.75
CA SER A 115 17.72 41.54 -15.68
C SER A 115 16.59 40.91 -14.83
N VAL A 116 15.72 40.10 -15.43
CA VAL A 116 14.64 39.38 -14.74
C VAL A 116 15.20 38.46 -13.65
N LEU A 117 16.34 37.83 -13.93
CA LEU A 117 17.00 36.88 -13.02
C LEU A 117 17.56 37.56 -11.76
N MET A 118 17.95 38.85 -11.84
CA MET A 118 18.44 39.61 -10.68
C MET A 118 17.32 39.99 -9.70
N VAL A 119 16.09 40.10 -10.19
CA VAL A 119 14.91 40.53 -9.41
C VAL A 119 14.04 39.32 -9.01
N SER A 120 14.46 38.10 -9.36
CA SER A 120 13.83 36.87 -8.90
C SER A 120 13.94 36.71 -7.38
N THR A 121 12.96 36.00 -6.82
CA THR A 121 12.90 35.56 -5.42
C THR A 121 13.86 34.41 -5.14
N PHE A 122 14.33 33.70 -6.16
CA PHE A 122 15.25 32.58 -6.00
C PHE A 122 16.71 33.03 -5.97
N GLU A 123 17.51 32.47 -5.07
CA GLU A 123 18.93 32.84 -4.97
C GLU A 123 19.76 32.32 -6.15
N TRP A 124 19.40 31.15 -6.69
CA TRP A 124 20.15 30.50 -7.78
C TRP A 124 20.17 31.30 -9.07
N THR A 125 19.14 32.10 -9.34
CA THR A 125 19.05 32.93 -10.55
C THR A 125 20.11 34.04 -10.54
N ARG A 126 20.52 34.51 -9.36
CA ARG A 126 21.61 35.50 -9.21
C ARG A 126 22.96 34.89 -9.59
N PHE A 127 23.20 33.63 -9.21
CA PHE A 127 24.40 32.90 -9.62
C PHE A 127 24.41 32.65 -11.14
N VAL A 128 23.27 32.28 -11.71
CA VAL A 128 23.16 32.10 -13.17
C VAL A 128 23.29 33.43 -13.92
N HIS A 129 22.81 34.54 -13.37
CA HIS A 129 23.01 35.86 -13.94
C HIS A 129 24.51 36.19 -14.10
N VAL A 130 25.33 35.87 -13.09
CA VAL A 130 26.79 36.02 -13.16
C VAL A 130 27.40 35.08 -14.20
N LEU A 131 26.85 33.87 -14.37
CA LEU A 131 27.33 32.90 -15.36
C LEU A 131 27.04 33.33 -16.81
N LEU A 132 25.92 34.02 -17.04
CA LEU A 132 25.48 34.48 -18.36
C LEU A 132 26.26 35.70 -18.87
N LEU A 133 26.78 36.56 -17.97
CA LEU A 133 27.50 37.79 -18.34
C LEU A 133 29.04 37.59 -18.34
N PRO A 134 29.73 37.80 -19.47
CA PRO A 134 31.18 37.62 -19.54
C PRO A 134 31.95 38.63 -18.69
N SER A 135 32.98 38.17 -17.98
CA SER A 135 33.78 38.88 -16.95
C SER A 135 34.63 40.08 -17.41
N LYS A 136 34.50 40.56 -18.65
CA LYS A 136 35.37 41.62 -19.23
C LYS A 136 34.72 43.00 -19.41
N ALA A 137 33.62 43.32 -18.73
CA ALA A 137 32.96 44.62 -18.86
C ALA A 137 33.05 45.46 -17.58
N GLU A 138 34.18 46.16 -17.38
CA GLU A 138 34.39 47.17 -16.33
C GLU A 138 33.48 48.43 -16.43
N HIS A 139 32.46 48.44 -17.28
CA HIS A 139 31.56 49.59 -17.48
C HIS A 139 30.07 49.23 -17.58
N LEU A 140 29.62 48.20 -16.88
CA LEU A 140 28.18 48.04 -16.62
C LEU A 140 27.85 48.66 -15.26
N LYS A 141 27.46 49.95 -15.27
CA LYS A 141 26.58 50.46 -14.22
C LYS A 141 25.41 49.50 -14.15
N VAL A 142 25.31 48.79 -13.01
CA VAL A 142 24.11 48.08 -12.58
C VAL A 142 22.95 49.03 -12.85
N ILE A 143 22.04 48.65 -13.73
CA ILE A 143 20.82 49.43 -13.95
C ILE A 143 20.16 49.52 -12.57
N GLU A 144 19.92 50.75 -12.10
CA GLU A 144 19.16 51.01 -10.88
C GLU A 144 17.91 50.11 -10.88
N THR A 145 17.63 49.51 -9.74
CA THR A 145 16.49 48.62 -9.50
C THR A 145 15.18 49.27 -9.96
N HIS A 146 14.83 49.09 -11.24
CA HIS A 146 13.50 49.38 -11.76
C HIS A 146 12.50 48.40 -11.13
N SER A 147 11.21 48.74 -11.14
CA SER A 147 10.16 47.85 -10.64
C SER A 147 10.22 46.48 -11.35
N LEU A 148 9.85 45.40 -10.64
CA LEU A 148 9.77 44.05 -11.23
C LEU A 148 8.98 44.04 -12.56
N SER A 149 7.88 44.81 -12.63
CA SER A 149 7.04 44.96 -13.83
C SER A 149 7.83 45.54 -15.01
N ALA A 150 8.61 46.60 -14.79
CA ALA A 150 9.42 47.22 -15.83
C ALA A 150 10.50 46.26 -16.36
N ASN A 151 11.10 45.43 -15.49
CA ASN A 151 12.09 44.43 -15.91
C ASN A 151 11.48 43.31 -16.76
N ILE A 152 10.26 42.86 -16.42
CA ILE A 152 9.54 41.85 -17.22
C ILE A 152 9.13 42.45 -18.57
N GLU A 153 8.67 43.70 -18.62
CA GLU A 153 8.34 44.39 -19.88
C GLU A 153 9.57 44.58 -20.78
N MET A 154 10.73 44.94 -20.19
CA MET A 154 12.00 45.02 -20.92
C MET A 154 12.43 43.66 -21.49
N ALA A 155 12.30 42.59 -20.71
CA ALA A 155 12.63 41.24 -21.16
C ALA A 155 11.66 40.75 -22.25
N HIS A 156 10.36 41.05 -22.13
CA HIS A 156 9.37 40.75 -23.16
C HIS A 156 9.70 41.49 -24.47
N PHE A 157 10.04 42.78 -24.41
CA PHE A 157 10.47 43.52 -25.60
C PHE A 157 11.76 42.92 -26.22
N ALA A 158 12.76 42.60 -25.40
CA ALA A 158 13.99 41.96 -25.86
C ALA A 158 13.72 40.59 -26.51
N PHE A 159 12.81 39.81 -25.93
CA PHE A 159 12.37 38.53 -26.46
C PHE A 159 11.66 38.68 -27.82
N MET A 160 10.72 39.61 -27.96
CA MET A 160 10.03 39.86 -29.24
C MET A 160 11.00 40.25 -30.36
N VAL A 161 12.05 41.01 -30.03
CA VAL A 161 13.12 41.36 -30.98
C VAL A 161 13.97 40.14 -31.34
N LEU A 162 14.29 39.29 -30.36
CA LEU A 162 15.03 38.04 -30.56
C LEU A 162 14.24 37.05 -31.42
N GLU A 163 12.96 36.86 -31.14
CA GLU A 163 12.04 36.00 -31.90
C GLU A 163 11.98 36.43 -33.37
N GLY A 164 11.74 37.72 -33.61
CA GLY A 164 11.66 38.28 -34.96
C GLY A 164 13.00 38.38 -35.70
N SER A 165 14.12 38.07 -35.02
CA SER A 165 15.47 38.24 -35.58
C SER A 165 16.47 37.10 -35.36
N LEU A 166 16.02 35.94 -34.87
CA LEU A 166 16.90 34.83 -34.44
C LEU A 166 17.87 34.39 -35.54
N PHE A 167 17.37 34.20 -36.76
CA PHE A 167 18.18 33.68 -37.86
C PHE A 167 19.21 34.69 -38.38
N ALA A 168 18.99 36.00 -38.20
CA ALA A 168 20.01 37.01 -38.48
C ALA A 168 21.03 37.13 -37.34
N LEU A 169 20.60 36.99 -36.08
CA LEU A 169 21.48 37.00 -34.90
C LEU A 169 22.43 35.78 -34.88
N ARG A 170 22.02 34.67 -35.51
CA ARG A 170 22.88 33.51 -35.76
C ARG A 170 24.13 33.82 -36.59
N MET A 171 24.20 34.96 -37.29
CA MET A 171 25.45 35.37 -37.96
C MET A 171 26.62 35.61 -36.99
N LEU A 172 26.35 35.73 -35.69
CA LEU A 172 27.34 35.87 -34.60
C LEU A 172 27.47 34.60 -33.75
N GLU A 173 27.20 33.43 -34.33
CA GLU A 173 27.15 32.15 -33.61
C GLU A 173 28.46 31.76 -32.89
N GLU A 174 29.62 32.22 -33.37
CA GLU A 174 30.92 32.01 -32.72
C GLU A 174 31.15 32.92 -31.49
N ASP A 175 30.32 33.95 -31.30
CA ASP A 175 30.42 34.83 -30.14
C ASP A 175 29.81 34.17 -28.89
N SER A 176 30.53 34.25 -27.77
CA SER A 176 30.07 33.82 -26.44
C SER A 176 28.69 34.35 -26.02
N LEU A 177 28.25 35.49 -26.59
CA LEU A 177 26.97 36.10 -26.23
C LEU A 177 25.77 35.33 -26.79
N PHE A 178 25.89 34.70 -27.95
CA PHE A 178 24.80 33.95 -28.57
C PHE A 178 24.35 32.72 -27.73
N PRO A 179 25.26 31.81 -27.29
CA PRO A 179 24.86 30.70 -26.42
C PRO A 179 24.37 31.17 -25.05
N CYS A 180 24.90 32.28 -24.50
CA CYS A 180 24.34 32.88 -23.28
C CYS A 180 22.92 33.40 -23.49
N THR A 181 22.62 33.98 -24.65
CA THR A 181 21.27 34.48 -24.97
C THR A 181 20.27 33.33 -25.07
N LEU A 182 20.66 32.22 -25.71
CA LEU A 182 19.84 31.00 -25.75
C LEU A 182 19.67 30.38 -24.35
N ALA A 183 20.74 30.31 -23.55
CA ALA A 183 20.66 29.80 -22.19
C ALA A 183 19.75 30.65 -21.29
N ALA A 184 19.75 31.97 -21.47
CA ALA A 184 18.88 32.88 -20.72
C ALA A 184 17.39 32.59 -20.98
N LEU A 185 16.99 32.17 -22.19
CA LEU A 185 15.60 31.80 -22.48
C LEU A 185 15.14 30.61 -21.63
N PHE A 186 15.90 29.52 -21.64
CA PHE A 186 15.60 28.34 -20.82
C PHE A 186 15.58 28.67 -19.33
N VAL A 187 16.56 29.44 -18.85
CA VAL A 187 16.65 29.79 -17.43
C VAL A 187 15.48 30.68 -16.97
N ILE A 188 15.03 31.62 -17.80
CA ILE A 188 13.87 32.47 -17.49
C ILE A 188 12.59 31.65 -17.51
N GLU A 189 12.42 30.77 -18.51
CA GLU A 189 11.29 29.86 -18.60
C GLU A 189 11.19 28.96 -17.36
N TRP A 190 12.31 28.35 -16.96
CA TRP A 190 12.43 27.53 -15.76
C TRP A 190 12.13 28.34 -14.48
N GLU A 191 12.75 29.50 -14.29
CA GLU A 191 12.49 30.37 -13.12
C GLU A 191 11.01 30.72 -12.97
N CYS A 192 10.36 31.11 -14.07
CA CYS A 192 8.96 31.50 -14.04
C CYS A 192 8.04 30.31 -13.81
N THR A 193 8.33 29.14 -14.40
CA THR A 193 7.57 27.90 -14.16
C THR A 193 7.66 27.48 -12.70
N MET A 194 8.86 27.55 -12.10
CA MET A 194 9.05 27.33 -10.67
C MET A 194 8.32 28.35 -9.79
N ALA A 195 8.23 29.60 -10.23
CA ALA A 195 7.50 30.63 -9.49
C ALA A 195 5.98 30.44 -9.56
N LEU A 196 5.43 29.99 -10.69
CA LEU A 196 4.00 29.76 -10.89
C LEU A 196 3.49 28.55 -10.09
N THR A 197 4.25 27.45 -10.08
CA THR A 197 3.90 26.24 -9.32
C THR A 197 3.88 26.45 -7.81
N LEU A 198 4.70 27.37 -7.30
CA LEU A 198 4.70 27.77 -5.88
C LEU A 198 3.41 28.48 -5.44
N ASP A 199 2.79 29.26 -6.32
CA ASP A 199 1.60 30.04 -6.01
C ASP A 199 0.37 29.12 -5.95
N GLU A 200 0.27 28.17 -6.88
CA GLU A 200 -0.77 27.12 -6.87
C GLU A 200 -0.73 26.28 -5.58
N GLU A 201 0.47 25.92 -5.10
CA GLU A 201 0.63 25.21 -3.82
C GLU A 201 0.28 26.07 -2.60
N HIS A 202 0.57 27.38 -2.63
CA HIS A 202 0.25 28.31 -1.55
C HIS A 202 -1.26 28.57 -1.46
N ASP A 203 -1.94 28.70 -2.60
CA ASP A 203 -3.40 28.77 -2.68
C ASP A 203 -4.07 27.47 -2.19
N LEU A 204 -3.56 26.30 -2.57
CA LEU A 204 -4.07 25.02 -2.08
C LEU A 204 -3.88 24.82 -0.57
N ARG A 205 -2.86 25.44 0.05
CA ARG A 205 -2.63 25.41 1.50
C ARG A 205 -3.46 26.45 2.25
N SER A 206 -3.61 27.66 1.73
CA SER A 206 -4.50 28.69 2.33
C SER A 206 -5.95 28.21 2.37
N TYR A 207 -6.42 27.52 1.32
CA TYR A 207 -7.73 26.87 1.30
C TYR A 207 -7.88 25.72 2.32
N LYS A 208 -6.79 25.09 2.77
CA LYS A 208 -6.82 24.05 3.81
C LYS A 208 -6.79 24.64 5.23
N GLU A 209 -6.09 25.75 5.43
CA GLU A 209 -6.00 26.43 6.73
C GLU A 209 -7.24 27.30 7.04
N ASP A 210 -7.90 27.87 6.02
CA ASP A 210 -9.13 28.67 6.18
C ASP A 210 -10.39 27.84 6.53
N ILE A 211 -10.31 26.50 6.48
CA ILE A 211 -11.39 25.63 6.98
C ILE A 211 -11.34 25.52 8.52
N ASP A 212 -10.23 25.89 9.17
CA ASP A 212 -10.02 25.65 10.62
C ASP A 212 -9.99 26.92 11.49
N VAL A 213 -10.05 28.14 10.93
CA VAL A 213 -10.18 29.37 11.75
C VAL A 213 -11.10 30.40 11.11
N GLY A 214 -12.19 30.72 11.80
CA GLY A 214 -13.17 31.72 11.37
C GLY A 214 -12.63 33.16 11.35
N SER A 215 -12.74 33.79 10.18
CA SER A 215 -12.79 35.23 9.89
C SER A 215 -11.56 36.10 10.18
N SER A 216 -10.99 36.72 9.14
CA SER A 216 -10.73 38.17 9.14
C SER A 216 -10.53 38.75 7.72
N VAL A 217 -10.98 39.99 7.53
CA VAL A 217 -10.89 40.82 6.31
C VAL A 217 -9.58 41.60 6.31
N CYS A 218 -8.89 41.67 5.15
CA CYS A 218 -7.96 42.73 4.64
C CYS A 218 -6.96 42.06 3.65
N ASN A 219 -6.49 42.56 2.50
CA ASN A 219 -6.22 43.93 2.05
C ASN A 219 -5.97 43.97 0.51
N SER A 220 -5.97 45.18 -0.05
CA SER A 220 -5.72 45.55 -1.45
C SER A 220 -4.34 45.20 -2.06
N SER A 221 -3.59 44.24 -1.51
CA SER A 221 -2.29 43.78 -2.03
C SER A 221 -2.41 42.72 -3.13
N ASP A 222 -3.50 41.93 -3.15
CA ASP A 222 -3.67 40.79 -4.07
C ASP A 222 -3.72 41.21 -5.54
N LYS A 223 -4.36 42.35 -5.84
CA LYS A 223 -4.47 42.85 -7.22
C LYS A 223 -3.12 43.14 -7.89
N HIS A 224 -2.10 43.49 -7.10
CA HIS A 224 -0.77 43.83 -7.63
C HIS A 224 0.16 42.61 -7.76
N LEU A 225 -0.14 41.51 -7.06
CA LEU A 225 0.54 40.22 -7.23
C LEU A 225 0.07 39.54 -8.52
N ASP A 226 -1.25 39.54 -8.73
CA ASP A 226 -1.94 38.92 -9.87
C ASP A 226 -1.48 39.50 -11.22
N GLU A 227 -1.32 40.83 -11.31
CA GLU A 227 -0.81 41.51 -12.51
C GLU A 227 0.65 41.13 -12.84
N LYS A 228 1.50 40.91 -11.82
CA LYS A 228 2.91 40.51 -12.02
C LYS A 228 3.03 39.05 -12.44
N MET A 229 2.20 38.18 -11.87
CA MET A 229 2.13 36.76 -12.22
C MET A 229 1.63 36.60 -13.66
N HIS A 230 0.60 37.34 -14.07
CA HIS A 230 0.13 37.35 -15.45
C HIS A 230 1.21 37.80 -16.45
N LEU A 231 2.01 38.81 -16.10
CA LEU A 231 3.13 39.25 -16.96
C LEU A 231 4.22 38.18 -17.07
N LYS A 232 4.56 37.49 -15.98
CA LYS A 232 5.49 36.34 -16.00
C LYS A 232 4.95 35.19 -16.83
N ALA A 233 3.70 34.76 -16.59
CA ALA A 233 3.06 33.67 -17.32
C ALA A 233 3.03 33.92 -18.83
N LYS A 234 2.68 35.15 -19.25
CA LYS A 234 2.68 35.56 -20.67
C LYS A 234 4.08 35.50 -21.29
N LEU A 235 5.11 35.97 -20.58
CA LEU A 235 6.50 35.85 -21.02
C LEU A 235 6.93 34.39 -21.15
N THR A 236 6.63 33.55 -20.16
CA THR A 236 6.94 32.10 -20.17
C THR A 236 6.25 31.37 -21.30
N GLU A 237 4.95 31.59 -21.51
CA GLU A 237 4.20 30.99 -22.62
C GLU A 237 4.79 31.39 -23.97
N SER A 238 5.20 32.66 -24.13
CA SER A 238 5.81 33.15 -25.36
C SER A 238 7.19 32.52 -25.61
N ILE A 239 8.03 32.40 -24.58
CA ILE A 239 9.34 31.72 -24.69
C ILE A 239 9.17 30.22 -24.98
N HIS A 240 8.26 29.56 -24.27
CA HIS A 240 8.01 28.12 -24.41
C HIS A 240 7.50 27.78 -25.83
N THR A 241 6.49 28.51 -26.31
CA THR A 241 5.93 28.33 -27.67
C THR A 241 6.97 28.58 -28.75
N PHE A 242 7.84 29.57 -28.56
CA PHE A 242 8.97 29.81 -29.45
C PHE A 242 9.99 28.66 -29.44
N CYS A 243 10.45 28.23 -28.27
CA CYS A 243 11.41 27.13 -28.11
C CYS A 243 10.89 25.82 -28.74
N GLN A 244 9.59 25.52 -28.60
CA GLN A 244 8.94 24.38 -29.25
C GLN A 244 8.74 24.56 -30.76
N GLY A 245 8.55 25.80 -31.23
CA GLY A 245 8.42 26.15 -32.65
C GLY A 245 9.71 26.02 -33.45
N LEU A 246 10.87 25.96 -32.78
CA LEU A 246 12.17 25.76 -33.43
C LEU A 246 12.30 24.33 -33.97
N SER A 247 12.68 24.19 -35.24
CA SER A 247 12.81 22.88 -35.88
C SER A 247 13.92 22.05 -35.23
N PRO A 248 13.81 20.71 -35.15
CA PRO A 248 14.89 19.86 -34.63
C PRO A 248 16.22 20.05 -35.38
N SER A 249 16.15 20.44 -36.67
CA SER A 249 17.33 20.80 -37.48
C SER A 249 18.04 22.06 -37.00
N PHE A 250 17.33 23.02 -36.39
CA PHE A 250 17.95 24.23 -35.87
C PHE A 250 19.02 23.90 -34.83
N TRP A 251 18.68 23.02 -33.87
CA TRP A 251 19.58 22.61 -32.78
C TRP A 251 20.74 21.74 -33.27
N SER A 252 20.51 20.86 -34.24
CA SER A 252 21.58 20.04 -34.83
C SER A 252 22.54 20.85 -35.68
N ASP A 253 22.07 21.94 -36.30
CA ASP A 253 22.88 22.79 -37.16
C ASP A 253 23.77 23.76 -36.36
N LEU A 254 23.62 23.85 -35.03
CA LEU A 254 24.41 24.75 -34.21
C LEU A 254 25.89 24.36 -34.20
N HIS A 255 26.77 25.37 -34.18
CA HIS A 255 28.21 25.17 -34.09
C HIS A 255 28.57 24.42 -32.79
N PRO A 256 29.43 23.38 -32.83
CA PRO A 256 29.70 22.54 -31.67
C PRO A 256 30.20 23.29 -30.42
N CYS A 257 30.98 24.36 -30.59
CA CYS A 257 31.44 25.19 -29.47
C CYS A 257 30.28 25.93 -28.79
N THR A 258 29.33 26.41 -29.58
CA THR A 258 28.15 27.15 -29.13
C THR A 258 27.22 26.23 -28.36
N LEU A 259 26.95 25.04 -28.90
CA LEU A 259 26.15 24.01 -28.25
C LEU A 259 26.81 23.52 -26.95
N ASN A 260 28.12 23.25 -26.94
CA ASN A 260 28.82 22.87 -25.71
C ASN A 260 28.76 23.95 -24.64
N ARG A 261 28.92 25.23 -25.02
CA ARG A 261 28.83 26.35 -24.08
C ARG A 261 27.42 26.47 -23.50
N LEU A 262 26.39 26.32 -24.33
CA LEU A 262 24.99 26.28 -23.90
C LEU A 262 24.76 25.15 -22.89
N LEU A 263 25.18 23.92 -23.20
CA LEU A 263 25.03 22.76 -22.30
C LEU A 263 25.74 22.96 -20.96
N ILE A 264 26.92 23.59 -20.97
CA ILE A 264 27.65 23.91 -19.72
C ILE A 264 26.84 24.86 -18.84
N ILE A 265 26.29 25.92 -19.43
CA ILE A 265 25.50 26.90 -18.69
C ILE A 265 24.26 26.24 -18.11
N LEU A 266 23.51 25.48 -18.91
CA LEU A 266 22.28 24.80 -18.48
C LEU A 266 22.54 23.80 -17.35
N ALA A 267 23.57 22.95 -17.47
CA ALA A 267 23.92 21.98 -16.43
C ALA A 267 24.29 22.67 -15.10
N GLN A 268 25.03 23.79 -15.16
CA GLN A 268 25.36 24.58 -13.97
C GLN A 268 24.13 25.28 -13.38
N SER A 269 23.21 25.78 -14.21
CA SER A 269 21.95 26.37 -13.75
C SER A 269 21.09 25.38 -12.97
N ILE A 270 20.96 24.14 -13.46
CA ILE A 270 20.22 23.07 -12.76
C ILE A 270 20.87 22.74 -11.42
N ARG A 271 22.20 22.60 -11.37
CA ARG A 271 22.93 22.36 -10.12
C ARG A 271 22.73 23.49 -9.11
N CYS A 272 22.79 24.75 -9.55
CA CYS A 272 22.52 25.90 -8.70
C CYS A 272 21.08 25.87 -8.15
N ALA A 273 20.09 25.55 -8.99
CA ALA A 273 18.69 25.43 -8.57
C ALA A 273 18.51 24.35 -7.50
N LEU A 274 19.13 23.18 -7.64
CA LEU A 274 19.02 22.09 -6.67
C LEU A 274 19.68 22.43 -5.32
N PHE A 275 20.88 23.04 -5.32
CA PHE A 275 21.65 23.26 -4.09
C PHE A 275 21.31 24.57 -3.34
N GLN A 276 20.78 25.59 -4.01
CA GLN A 276 20.58 26.93 -3.43
C GLN A 276 19.10 27.28 -3.15
N THR A 277 18.16 26.39 -3.47
CA THR A 277 16.74 26.59 -3.13
C THR A 277 16.48 26.26 -1.65
N VAL A 278 16.44 27.29 -0.80
CA VAL A 278 16.26 27.12 0.66
C VAL A 278 14.78 26.96 1.05
N ASN A 279 13.85 27.63 0.33
CA ASN A 279 12.46 27.82 0.77
C ASN A 279 11.42 26.88 0.16
N LEU A 280 11.84 25.86 -0.61
CA LEU A 280 10.93 24.93 -1.27
C LEU A 280 10.86 23.59 -0.53
N PRO A 281 9.68 22.92 -0.51
CA PRO A 281 9.61 21.50 -0.23
C PRO A 281 10.63 20.77 -1.10
N ILE A 282 11.44 19.89 -0.50
CA ILE A 282 12.49 19.12 -1.18
C ILE A 282 11.97 18.40 -2.44
N GLU A 283 10.68 18.04 -2.39
CA GLU A 283 9.93 17.27 -3.36
C GLU A 283 9.69 18.04 -4.67
N SER A 284 9.07 19.23 -4.61
CA SER A 284 8.68 19.99 -5.80
C SER A 284 9.89 20.41 -6.64
N THR A 285 11.00 20.80 -6.00
CA THR A 285 12.22 21.23 -6.71
C THR A 285 12.86 20.09 -7.52
N SER A 286 12.91 18.89 -6.96
CA SER A 286 13.58 17.75 -7.60
C SER A 286 12.83 17.29 -8.84
N VAL A 287 11.49 17.25 -8.75
CA VAL A 287 10.59 16.89 -9.86
C VAL A 287 10.66 17.92 -10.99
N LEU A 288 10.54 19.22 -10.66
CA LEU A 288 10.61 20.28 -11.66
C LEU A 288 11.95 20.29 -12.39
N CYS A 289 13.07 20.15 -11.65
CA CYS A 289 14.39 20.08 -12.27
C CYS A 289 14.54 18.87 -13.20
N SER A 290 13.98 17.70 -12.86
CA SER A 290 14.03 16.53 -13.74
C SER A 290 13.19 16.74 -15.01
N GLU A 291 11.99 17.30 -14.88
CA GLU A 291 11.12 17.62 -16.02
C GLU A 291 11.80 18.61 -16.98
N TRP A 292 12.45 19.64 -16.44
CA TRP A 292 13.23 20.61 -17.22
C TRP A 292 14.34 19.98 -18.03
N VAL A 293 15.08 19.03 -17.45
CA VAL A 293 16.14 18.32 -18.18
C VAL A 293 15.54 17.45 -19.28
N VAL A 294 14.47 16.71 -18.97
CA VAL A 294 13.80 15.84 -19.93
C VAL A 294 13.26 16.65 -21.12
N ASP A 295 12.59 17.77 -20.86
CA ASP A 295 12.04 18.63 -21.91
C ASP A 295 13.13 19.33 -22.73
N MET A 296 14.20 19.78 -22.08
CA MET A 296 15.38 20.32 -22.77
C MET A 296 16.05 19.29 -23.68
N LEU A 297 16.23 18.03 -23.22
CA LEU A 297 16.83 16.96 -24.02
C LEU A 297 15.93 16.57 -25.21
N LYS A 298 14.60 16.55 -25.04
CA LYS A 298 13.64 16.32 -26.14
C LYS A 298 13.76 17.39 -27.23
N LEU A 299 14.00 18.65 -26.86
CA LEU A 299 14.12 19.78 -27.77
C LEU A 299 15.46 19.77 -28.53
N ILE A 300 16.59 19.65 -27.83
CA ILE A 300 17.92 19.81 -28.44
C ILE A 300 18.40 18.54 -29.18
N ARG A 301 17.95 17.34 -28.78
CA ARG A 301 18.34 16.04 -29.36
C ARG A 301 19.86 15.86 -29.52
N LEU A 302 20.52 15.55 -28.41
CA LEU A 302 21.97 15.38 -28.36
C LEU A 302 22.45 14.06 -29.00
N ASP A 303 23.64 14.09 -29.61
CA ASP A 303 24.37 12.87 -29.95
C ASP A 303 24.93 12.19 -28.67
N HIS A 304 25.27 10.90 -28.76
CA HIS A 304 25.73 10.10 -27.62
C HIS A 304 26.95 10.72 -26.91
N LEU A 305 27.90 11.31 -27.64
CA LEU A 305 29.11 11.88 -27.06
C LEU A 305 28.81 13.17 -26.29
N LYS A 306 27.90 14.02 -26.79
CA LYS A 306 27.47 15.24 -26.11
C LYS A 306 26.56 14.94 -24.92
N LEU A 307 25.70 13.93 -25.04
CA LEU A 307 24.85 13.46 -23.94
C LEU A 307 25.72 12.96 -22.78
N GLN A 308 26.76 12.18 -23.08
CA GLN A 308 27.72 11.72 -22.07
C GLN A 308 28.42 12.90 -21.38
N LYS A 309 28.92 13.88 -22.14
CA LYS A 309 29.55 15.09 -21.58
C LYS A 309 28.60 15.93 -20.74
N PHE A 310 27.33 16.02 -21.12
CA PHE A 310 26.31 16.73 -20.35
C PHE A 310 26.11 16.06 -18.98
N PHE A 311 25.90 14.74 -18.95
CA PHE A 311 25.75 14.02 -17.68
C PHE A 311 27.03 13.98 -16.84
N ASP A 312 28.21 13.91 -17.47
CA ASP A 312 29.49 14.02 -16.75
C ASP A 312 29.63 15.37 -16.04
N LEU A 313 29.10 16.44 -16.62
CA LEU A 313 29.09 17.77 -16.01
C LEU A 313 27.97 17.94 -14.97
N LEU A 314 26.76 17.45 -15.27
CA LEU A 314 25.60 17.56 -14.39
C LEU A 314 25.80 16.78 -13.09
N LEU A 315 26.37 15.57 -13.19
CA LEU A 315 26.61 14.66 -12.08
C LEU A 315 28.03 14.77 -11.50
N SER A 316 28.78 15.81 -11.88
CA SER A 316 30.15 16.01 -11.39
C SER A 316 30.21 16.23 -9.88
N GLU A 317 31.41 16.03 -9.32
CA GLU A 317 31.70 16.35 -7.93
C GLU A 317 31.42 17.85 -7.62
N GLY A 318 30.97 18.11 -6.39
CA GLY A 318 30.67 19.42 -5.83
C GLY A 318 30.70 19.40 -4.30
N GLU A 319 30.36 20.52 -3.67
CA GLU A 319 30.44 20.65 -2.20
C GLU A 319 29.44 19.75 -1.45
N TYR A 320 28.26 19.53 -2.04
CA TYR A 320 27.15 18.77 -1.42
C TYR A 320 26.92 17.39 -2.09
N TRP A 321 27.79 16.98 -3.02
CA TRP A 321 27.66 15.74 -3.79
C TRP A 321 29.01 15.31 -4.39
N PRO A 322 29.44 14.04 -4.30
CA PRO A 322 28.89 12.93 -3.50
C PRO A 322 29.46 12.90 -2.07
N LEU A 323 28.77 12.19 -1.16
CA LEU A 323 29.14 12.01 0.24
C LEU A 323 29.88 10.69 0.50
N TRP A 324 29.54 9.59 -0.18
CA TRP A 324 30.01 8.24 0.17
C TRP A 324 31.04 7.66 -0.80
N VAL A 325 30.85 7.86 -2.12
CA VAL A 325 31.65 7.26 -3.19
C VAL A 325 32.09 8.34 -4.17
N LYS A 326 33.40 8.50 -4.36
CA LYS A 326 34.00 9.42 -5.35
C LYS A 326 34.73 8.72 -6.47
N PRO A 327 34.71 9.25 -7.71
CA PRO A 327 35.59 8.77 -8.77
C PRO A 327 37.07 9.05 -8.43
N SER A 328 37.97 8.08 -8.65
CA SER A 328 39.42 8.30 -8.56
C SER A 328 40.09 7.98 -9.90
N LEU A 329 40.83 8.96 -10.42
CA LEU A 329 41.64 8.82 -11.63
C LEU A 329 43.05 8.35 -11.24
N GLN A 330 43.27 7.04 -11.16
CA GLN A 330 44.62 6.46 -11.10
C GLN A 330 44.78 5.41 -12.21
N ASN A 331 45.79 5.61 -13.09
CA ASN A 331 46.19 4.67 -14.14
C ASN A 331 45.10 4.23 -15.15
N GLY A 332 44.24 5.14 -15.61
CA GLY A 332 43.35 4.88 -16.75
C GLY A 332 42.18 3.90 -16.49
N ASN A 333 42.14 3.26 -15.32
CA ASN A 333 40.99 2.51 -14.84
C ASN A 333 40.26 3.34 -13.79
N ALA A 334 38.96 3.57 -13.97
CA ALA A 334 38.13 4.32 -13.03
C ALA A 334 37.89 3.49 -11.75
N LEU A 335 38.82 3.56 -10.80
CA LEU A 335 38.64 3.00 -9.46
C LEU A 335 37.88 4.01 -8.59
N MET A 336 36.96 3.52 -7.76
CA MET A 336 36.16 4.36 -6.87
C MET A 336 36.84 4.48 -5.51
N LYS A 337 36.78 5.68 -4.92
CA LYS A 337 37.29 5.96 -3.59
C LYS A 337 36.12 6.12 -2.61
N ILE A 338 36.08 5.25 -1.61
CA ILE A 338 35.06 5.27 -0.56
C ILE A 338 35.43 6.29 0.52
N GLN A 339 34.44 7.02 1.02
CA GLN A 339 34.56 8.00 2.10
C GLN A 339 33.83 7.50 3.34
N PHE A 340 34.54 7.41 4.46
CA PHE A 340 33.99 6.82 5.69
C PHE A 340 33.47 7.86 6.71
N GLU A 341 33.98 9.09 6.67
CA GLU A 341 33.62 10.17 7.60
C GLU A 341 33.62 11.56 6.92
N PRO A 342 32.63 11.89 6.06
CA PRO A 342 32.41 13.27 5.66
C PRO A 342 31.89 14.09 6.86
N VAL A 343 32.30 15.36 6.98
CA VAL A 343 31.71 16.29 7.96
C VAL A 343 30.31 16.66 7.43
N ILE A 344 29.27 16.04 7.97
CA ILE A 344 27.88 16.24 7.56
C ILE A 344 27.22 17.24 8.51
N THR A 345 26.68 18.33 7.96
CA THR A 345 25.70 19.19 8.63
C THR A 345 24.29 18.83 8.15
N ASP A 346 23.25 19.11 8.93
CA ASP A 346 21.85 18.86 8.54
C ASP A 346 21.50 19.49 7.16
N GLU A 347 22.08 20.66 6.87
CA GLU A 347 21.94 21.34 5.60
C GLU A 347 22.59 20.57 4.43
N THR A 348 23.78 19.98 4.65
CA THR A 348 24.46 19.17 3.63
C THR A 348 23.70 17.88 3.33
N GLU A 349 23.13 17.22 4.35
CA GLU A 349 22.35 16.00 4.17
C GLU A 349 21.04 16.27 3.43
N MET A 350 20.34 17.36 3.78
CA MET A 350 19.12 17.78 3.09
C MET A 350 19.37 18.04 1.60
N LYS A 351 20.42 18.80 1.27
CA LYS A 351 20.80 19.12 -0.12
C LYS A 351 21.24 17.87 -0.89
N HIS A 352 21.96 16.95 -0.25
CA HIS A 352 22.36 15.68 -0.84
C HIS A 352 21.14 14.79 -1.16
N ARG A 353 20.22 14.61 -0.20
CA ARG A 353 18.99 13.82 -0.41
C ARG A 353 18.11 14.40 -1.52
N ARG A 354 18.04 15.74 -1.65
CA ARG A 354 17.38 16.42 -2.76
C ARG A 354 18.02 16.07 -4.10
N PHE A 355 19.35 16.12 -4.18
CA PHE A 355 20.07 15.78 -5.40
C PHE A 355 19.87 14.30 -5.78
N VAL A 356 19.86 13.38 -4.80
CA VAL A 356 19.55 11.96 -5.02
C VAL A 356 18.12 11.78 -5.57
N ALA A 357 17.13 12.45 -4.98
CA ALA A 357 15.75 12.39 -5.46
C ALA A 357 15.62 12.87 -6.92
N PHE A 358 16.36 13.94 -7.29
CA PHE A 358 16.44 14.42 -8.67
C PHE A 358 17.05 13.36 -9.61
N VAL A 359 18.16 12.71 -9.23
CA VAL A 359 18.78 11.68 -10.08
C VAL A 359 17.90 10.44 -10.21
N ASP A 360 17.26 9.99 -9.13
CA ASP A 360 16.32 8.85 -9.16
C ASP A 360 15.14 9.14 -10.10
N LYS A 361 14.54 10.32 -9.99
CA LYS A 361 13.44 10.75 -10.87
C LYS A 361 13.87 10.81 -12.33
N LEU A 362 15.06 11.34 -12.60
CA LEU A 362 15.62 11.41 -13.94
C LEU A 362 15.94 10.02 -14.51
N VAL A 363 16.34 9.04 -13.68
CA VAL A 363 16.47 7.63 -14.07
C VAL A 363 15.13 6.98 -14.38
N LEU A 364 14.06 7.33 -13.65
CA LEU A 364 12.70 6.84 -13.95
C LEU A 364 12.18 7.41 -15.28
N ASP A 365 12.47 8.67 -15.58
CA ASP A 365 11.93 9.35 -16.76
C ASP A 365 12.73 9.07 -18.05
N LEU A 366 14.07 8.95 -17.98
CA LEU A 366 14.95 8.71 -19.15
C LEU A 366 15.47 7.26 -19.25
N GLY A 367 15.47 6.51 -18.14
CA GLY A 367 16.02 5.16 -18.06
C GLY A 367 17.45 5.09 -17.53
N PHE A 368 17.76 4.02 -16.79
CA PHE A 368 19.04 3.84 -16.10
C PHE A 368 20.28 3.94 -17.01
N GLY A 369 20.24 3.30 -18.19
CA GLY A 369 21.36 3.28 -19.14
C GLY A 369 21.69 4.68 -19.70
N GLU A 370 20.68 5.52 -19.93
CA GLU A 370 20.88 6.83 -20.53
C GLU A 370 21.54 7.80 -19.54
N VAL A 371 21.15 7.73 -18.28
CA VAL A 371 21.63 8.63 -17.22
C VAL A 371 22.98 8.17 -16.68
N ILE A 372 23.07 6.90 -16.26
CA ILE A 372 24.25 6.37 -15.57
C ILE A 372 25.33 5.99 -16.58
N LEU A 373 24.99 5.31 -17.68
CA LEU A 373 25.99 4.86 -18.67
C LEU A 373 26.17 5.84 -19.83
N GLY A 374 25.20 6.74 -20.07
CA GLY A 374 25.23 7.66 -21.20
C GLY A 374 24.81 7.03 -22.53
N VAL A 375 24.15 5.86 -22.50
CA VAL A 375 23.74 5.09 -23.68
C VAL A 375 22.26 5.37 -24.00
N PRO A 376 21.90 5.81 -25.22
CA PRO A 376 20.53 6.20 -25.55
C PRO A 376 19.56 5.01 -25.52
N GLY A 377 18.37 5.23 -24.97
CA GLY A 377 17.38 4.19 -24.65
C GLY A 377 16.65 3.47 -25.80
N ASN A 378 17.15 3.47 -27.05
CA ASN A 378 16.44 2.82 -28.16
C ASN A 378 17.37 2.23 -29.25
N PRO A 379 17.71 0.93 -29.19
CA PRO A 379 18.44 0.24 -30.26
C PRO A 379 17.45 -0.44 -31.22
N CYS A 380 16.50 0.31 -31.81
CA CYS A 380 15.61 -0.24 -32.82
C CYS A 380 15.56 0.68 -34.04
N TYR A 381 16.02 0.15 -35.19
CA TYR A 381 16.29 0.80 -36.49
C TYR A 381 17.53 1.70 -36.47
N THR A 382 18.70 1.34 -37.00
CA THR A 382 18.99 0.75 -38.32
C THR A 382 20.25 -0.11 -38.26
N THR A 383 20.17 -1.29 -38.89
CA THR A 383 21.29 -2.12 -39.29
C THR A 383 22.41 -1.34 -40.00
N SER A 384 23.65 -1.74 -39.69
CA SER A 384 24.89 -1.57 -40.47
C SER A 384 25.42 -0.15 -40.68
N GLN A 385 26.13 0.37 -39.70
CA GLN A 385 27.47 0.94 -39.95
C GLN A 385 28.40 0.45 -38.85
N LEU A 386 29.51 -0.18 -39.26
CA LEU A 386 30.55 -0.66 -38.36
C LEU A 386 31.03 0.51 -37.49
N ILE A 387 30.88 0.39 -36.18
CA ILE A 387 31.66 1.18 -35.24
C ILE A 387 33.08 0.63 -35.36
N ASP A 388 33.99 1.44 -35.90
CA ASP A 388 35.42 1.13 -35.96
C ASP A 388 35.94 0.77 -34.56
N THR A 389 36.43 -0.46 -34.45
CA THR A 389 36.91 -1.18 -33.25
C THR A 389 38.20 -0.61 -32.62
N THR A 390 38.44 0.70 -32.64
CA THR A 390 39.71 1.28 -32.11
C THR A 390 39.58 2.46 -31.14
N SER A 391 38.41 2.69 -30.53
CA SER A 391 38.33 3.52 -29.32
C SER A 391 37.87 2.69 -28.13
N THR A 392 38.77 2.46 -27.16
CA THR A 392 38.47 1.93 -25.83
C THR A 392 37.29 2.70 -25.23
N LEU A 393 36.14 2.02 -25.10
CA LEU A 393 34.88 2.60 -24.64
C LEU A 393 34.98 2.97 -23.15
N PRO A 394 34.78 4.24 -22.74
CA PRO A 394 34.73 4.61 -21.32
C PRO A 394 33.29 4.41 -20.78
N SER A 395 32.73 3.20 -20.94
CA SER A 395 31.29 2.96 -20.72
C SER A 395 30.84 2.92 -19.25
N PHE A 396 31.75 2.84 -18.29
CA PHE A 396 31.41 2.73 -16.86
C PHE A 396 31.85 3.93 -16.01
N SER A 397 32.11 5.09 -16.63
CA SER A 397 32.67 6.26 -15.95
C SER A 397 31.84 6.78 -14.75
N ARG A 398 30.52 6.53 -14.73
CA ARG A 398 29.61 6.98 -13.67
C ARG A 398 28.95 5.87 -12.85
N ALA A 399 29.48 4.65 -12.87
CA ALA A 399 28.98 3.58 -11.98
C ALA A 399 29.02 3.98 -10.49
N TRP A 400 29.87 4.94 -10.11
CA TRP A 400 29.96 5.47 -8.75
C TRP A 400 28.70 6.22 -8.31
N VAL A 401 27.98 6.83 -9.25
CA VAL A 401 26.69 7.50 -8.99
C VAL A 401 25.66 6.48 -8.52
N ALA A 402 25.62 5.30 -9.15
CA ALA A 402 24.72 4.24 -8.72
C ALA A 402 25.10 3.70 -7.33
N ALA A 403 26.40 3.54 -7.02
CA ALA A 403 26.84 3.17 -5.68
C ALA A 403 26.47 4.23 -4.62
N GLU A 404 26.62 5.51 -4.93
CA GLU A 404 26.26 6.64 -4.06
C GLU A 404 24.77 6.66 -3.70
N ILE A 405 23.90 6.44 -4.69
CA ILE A 405 22.45 6.39 -4.51
C ILE A 405 22.06 5.19 -3.64
N LEU A 406 22.63 4.01 -3.90
CA LEU A 406 22.39 2.81 -3.11
C LEU A 406 22.79 3.00 -1.64
N CYS A 407 23.92 3.66 -1.37
CA CYS A 407 24.37 3.94 0.00
C CYS A 407 23.53 5.00 0.71
N THR A 408 22.94 5.96 -0.02
CA THR A 408 22.04 6.98 0.57
C THR A 408 20.72 6.38 1.05
N TRP A 409 20.23 5.34 0.36
CA TRP A 409 19.12 4.47 0.74
C TRP A 409 17.70 5.08 0.79
N LYS A 410 17.48 6.22 1.47
CA LYS A 410 16.15 6.86 1.62
C LYS A 410 16.17 8.36 1.31
N TRP A 411 15.17 8.82 0.55
CA TRP A 411 14.92 10.23 0.21
C TRP A 411 13.40 10.52 0.22
N THR A 412 13.00 11.77 -0.01
CA THR A 412 11.63 12.25 0.27
C THR A 412 10.52 11.60 -0.58
N GLN A 413 10.83 11.04 -1.75
CA GLN A 413 9.84 10.39 -2.65
C GLN A 413 10.15 8.93 -2.98
N GLY A 414 11.15 8.34 -2.34
CA GLY A 414 11.60 7.01 -2.71
C GLY A 414 12.72 6.47 -1.86
N SER A 415 13.09 5.24 -2.18
CA SER A 415 14.20 4.55 -1.57
C SER A 415 14.94 3.78 -2.65
N ALA A 416 16.21 3.47 -2.35
CA ALA A 416 17.02 2.62 -3.21
C ALA A 416 16.27 1.33 -3.57
N PHE A 417 15.59 0.72 -2.60
CA PHE A 417 14.86 -0.54 -2.79
C PHE A 417 13.57 -0.39 -3.62
N SER A 418 12.81 0.69 -3.42
CA SER A 418 11.48 0.86 -4.04
C SER A 418 11.52 1.40 -5.47
N THR A 419 12.44 2.30 -5.80
CA THR A 419 12.45 3.03 -7.09
C THR A 419 13.71 2.76 -7.92
N PHE A 420 14.88 2.85 -7.30
CA PHE A 420 16.16 2.78 -8.03
C PHE A 420 16.59 1.35 -8.42
N LEU A 421 16.55 0.40 -7.47
CA LEU A 421 16.92 -1.01 -7.69
C LEU A 421 16.08 -1.69 -8.77
N PRO A 422 14.75 -1.54 -8.81
CA PRO A 422 13.94 -2.07 -9.90
C PRO A 422 14.40 -1.59 -11.29
N SER A 423 14.74 -0.31 -11.41
CA SER A 423 15.24 0.31 -12.66
C SER A 423 16.62 -0.23 -13.06
N LEU A 424 17.54 -0.39 -12.10
CA LEU A 424 18.84 -1.02 -12.30
C LEU A 424 18.67 -2.48 -12.79
N ILE A 425 17.82 -3.27 -12.14
CA ILE A 425 17.61 -4.67 -12.47
C ILE A 425 16.96 -4.81 -13.85
N GLN A 426 16.01 -3.94 -14.20
CA GLN A 426 15.42 -3.91 -15.53
C GLN A 426 16.50 -3.65 -16.60
N HIS A 427 17.44 -2.74 -16.34
CA HIS A 427 18.54 -2.49 -17.25
C HIS A 427 19.49 -3.70 -17.39
N VAL A 428 19.91 -4.31 -16.27
CA VAL A 428 20.79 -5.50 -16.28
C VAL A 428 20.14 -6.67 -17.05
N LYS A 429 18.82 -6.81 -17.02
CA LYS A 429 18.09 -7.80 -17.83
C LYS A 429 18.15 -7.54 -19.33
N MET A 430 18.22 -6.27 -19.75
CA MET A 430 18.26 -5.86 -21.16
C MET A 430 19.68 -5.83 -21.73
N GLU A 431 20.70 -5.86 -20.89
CA GLU A 431 22.12 -5.77 -21.28
C GLU A 431 22.58 -7.08 -21.96
N SER A 432 22.70 -7.07 -23.30
CA SER A 432 23.23 -8.20 -24.06
C SER A 432 24.76 -8.21 -24.03
N CYS A 433 25.35 -9.10 -23.22
CA CYS A 433 26.76 -9.53 -23.23
C CYS A 433 27.82 -8.45 -23.53
N ALA A 434 28.15 -7.61 -22.54
CA ALA A 434 29.45 -6.92 -22.49
C ALA A 434 30.49 -7.74 -21.69
N GLU A 435 31.78 -7.63 -22.03
CA GLU A 435 32.91 -8.29 -21.34
C GLU A 435 33.12 -7.78 -19.89
N VAL A 436 32.54 -6.63 -19.54
CA VAL A 436 32.56 -6.04 -18.19
C VAL A 436 31.14 -5.56 -17.88
N SER A 437 30.52 -6.06 -16.81
CA SER A 437 29.19 -5.63 -16.38
C SER A 437 29.29 -4.57 -15.28
N ILE A 438 28.43 -3.54 -15.33
CA ILE A 438 28.29 -2.55 -14.24
C ILE A 438 27.99 -3.22 -12.89
N LEU A 439 27.30 -4.36 -12.93
CA LEU A 439 26.95 -5.12 -11.74
C LEU A 439 28.20 -5.56 -10.95
N PHE A 440 29.23 -6.04 -11.65
CA PHE A 440 30.47 -6.49 -10.99
C PHE A 440 31.20 -5.32 -10.33
N VAL A 441 31.23 -4.14 -10.98
CA VAL A 441 31.85 -2.92 -10.42
C VAL A 441 31.11 -2.44 -9.17
N LEU A 442 29.77 -2.49 -9.17
CA LEU A 442 28.96 -2.14 -8.02
C LEU A 442 29.14 -3.12 -6.86
N LEU A 443 29.06 -4.43 -7.13
CA LEU A 443 29.28 -5.47 -6.12
C LEU A 443 30.66 -5.34 -5.49
N ASP A 444 31.68 -5.05 -6.28
CA ASP A 444 33.04 -4.87 -5.77
C ASP A 444 33.18 -3.63 -4.87
N THR A 445 32.63 -2.50 -5.32
CA THR A 445 32.69 -1.24 -4.56
C THR A 445 31.95 -1.34 -3.24
N LEU A 446 30.76 -1.94 -3.26
CA LEU A 446 29.95 -2.13 -2.05
C LEU A 446 30.59 -3.16 -1.10
N LEU A 447 31.21 -4.22 -1.62
CA LEU A 447 31.92 -5.21 -0.81
C LEU A 447 33.13 -4.61 -0.09
N GLU A 448 33.97 -3.84 -0.79
CA GLU A 448 35.10 -3.14 -0.17
C GLU A 448 34.60 -2.11 0.87
N GLY A 449 33.51 -1.39 0.59
CA GLY A 449 32.89 -0.47 1.55
C GLY A 449 32.41 -1.15 2.84
N ALA A 450 31.72 -2.28 2.70
CA ALA A 450 31.20 -3.05 3.83
C ALA A 450 32.32 -3.60 4.73
N PHE A 451 33.46 -3.97 4.15
CA PHE A 451 34.62 -4.43 4.94
C PHE A 451 35.28 -3.33 5.77
N HIS A 452 35.08 -2.05 5.46
CA HIS A 452 35.75 -0.97 6.16
C HIS A 452 34.87 -0.33 7.24
N GLU A 453 33.58 -0.11 6.98
CA GLU A 453 32.67 0.64 7.87
C GLU A 453 32.13 -0.17 9.07
N CYS A 454 32.04 -1.49 8.96
CA CYS A 454 31.37 -2.38 9.93
C CYS A 454 31.73 -2.07 11.40
N SER A 455 30.88 -1.29 12.07
CA SER A 455 31.18 -0.67 13.38
C SER A 455 30.20 -1.05 14.48
N LYS A 456 29.03 -1.63 14.17
CA LYS A 456 28.07 -2.13 15.16
C LYS A 456 27.48 -3.47 14.75
N TRP A 457 27.32 -4.34 15.75
CA TRP A 457 26.80 -5.69 15.61
C TRP A 457 25.34 -5.66 15.20
N VAL A 458 25.01 -6.24 14.04
CA VAL A 458 23.63 -6.47 13.58
C VAL A 458 23.38 -7.97 13.74
N LEU A 459 22.39 -8.33 14.55
CA LEU A 459 21.98 -9.70 14.77
C LEU A 459 21.49 -10.30 13.44
N PHE A 460 22.20 -11.28 12.90
CA PHE A 460 21.78 -11.94 11.66
C PHE A 460 20.59 -12.89 11.92
N ASN A 461 19.45 -12.65 11.26
CA ASN A 461 18.30 -13.57 11.29
C ASN A 461 18.41 -14.60 10.15
N ALA A 462 18.63 -15.87 10.52
CA ALA A 462 18.94 -16.96 9.59
C ALA A 462 17.76 -17.47 8.73
N TRP A 463 16.54 -16.96 8.97
CA TRP A 463 15.31 -17.62 8.52
C TRP A 463 14.48 -16.87 7.48
N HIS A 464 14.79 -15.61 7.21
CA HIS A 464 14.18 -14.86 6.11
C HIS A 464 14.86 -13.49 5.94
N ILE A 465 15.52 -13.23 4.80
CA ILE A 465 15.81 -11.84 4.41
C ILE A 465 14.54 -11.30 3.77
N SER A 466 13.77 -10.50 4.51
CA SER A 466 12.67 -9.69 3.97
C SER A 466 13.15 -8.26 3.73
N ASP A 467 12.37 -7.49 2.97
CA ASP A 467 12.63 -6.07 2.71
C ASP A 467 12.79 -5.27 4.03
N ASN A 468 12.01 -5.63 5.06
CA ASN A 468 12.09 -5.02 6.40
C ASN A 468 13.39 -5.37 7.14
N GLU A 469 13.92 -6.59 6.98
CA GLU A 469 15.17 -6.99 7.62
C GLU A 469 16.39 -6.30 6.96
N ILE A 470 16.33 -6.03 5.66
CA ILE A 470 17.35 -5.25 4.96
C ILE A 470 17.38 -3.81 5.48
N ASP A 471 16.21 -3.22 5.73
CA ASP A 471 16.07 -1.86 6.26
C ASP A 471 16.69 -1.70 7.67
N LYS A 472 16.71 -2.77 8.48
CA LYS A 472 17.33 -2.81 9.82
C LYS A 472 18.87 -2.83 9.79
N ILE A 473 19.48 -3.09 8.64
CA ILE A 473 20.95 -3.09 8.50
C ILE A 473 21.45 -1.64 8.60
N HIS A 474 22.20 -1.34 9.65
CA HIS A 474 22.70 0.01 9.91
C HIS A 474 23.90 0.40 9.03
N ASP A 475 24.70 -0.59 8.63
CA ASP A 475 25.85 -0.37 7.73
C ASP A 475 25.37 -0.11 6.30
N ARG A 476 25.69 1.08 5.78
CA ARG A 476 25.17 1.58 4.50
C ARG A 476 25.63 0.73 3.31
N PHE A 477 26.89 0.29 3.30
CA PHE A 477 27.46 -0.49 2.21
C PHE A 477 26.99 -1.93 2.26
N LEU A 478 26.92 -2.53 3.45
CA LEU A 478 26.39 -3.87 3.66
C LEU A 478 24.91 -3.93 3.28
N ARG A 479 24.11 -2.95 3.70
CA ARG A 479 22.69 -2.88 3.34
C ARG A 479 22.49 -2.81 1.82
N ALA A 480 23.23 -1.92 1.16
CA ALA A 480 23.20 -1.78 -0.30
C ALA A 480 23.64 -3.07 -1.01
N LEU A 481 24.70 -3.73 -0.51
CA LEU A 481 25.21 -4.98 -1.06
C LEU A 481 24.17 -6.10 -0.95
N VAL A 482 23.60 -6.30 0.24
CA VAL A 482 22.60 -7.35 0.50
C VAL A 482 21.35 -7.10 -0.33
N ALA A 483 20.87 -5.85 -0.42
CA ALA A 483 19.72 -5.47 -1.24
C ALA A 483 19.93 -5.79 -2.73
N LEU A 484 21.12 -5.49 -3.25
CA LEU A 484 21.49 -5.79 -4.63
C LEU A 484 21.53 -7.30 -4.88
N LEU A 485 22.25 -8.05 -4.06
CA LEU A 485 22.34 -9.52 -4.13
C LEU A 485 20.96 -10.19 -4.02
N PHE A 486 20.14 -9.74 -3.06
CA PHE A 486 18.78 -10.23 -2.84
C PHE A 486 17.90 -10.02 -4.07
N SER A 487 17.92 -8.82 -4.63
CA SER A 487 17.05 -8.47 -5.76
C SER A 487 17.44 -9.16 -7.06
N ILE A 488 18.73 -9.50 -7.24
CA ILE A 488 19.23 -10.30 -8.36
C ILE A 488 18.75 -11.76 -8.25
N ASN A 489 18.75 -12.32 -7.03
CA ASN A 489 18.53 -13.75 -6.81
C ASN A 489 17.04 -14.15 -6.68
N ASN A 490 16.17 -13.30 -6.12
CA ASN A 490 14.83 -13.73 -5.70
C ASN A 490 13.76 -13.71 -6.83
N LYS A 491 13.96 -12.95 -7.91
CA LYS A 491 12.91 -12.78 -8.94
C LYS A 491 13.21 -13.40 -10.31
N ASP A 492 14.47 -13.42 -10.79
CA ASP A 492 14.80 -13.99 -12.11
C ASP A 492 16.17 -14.69 -12.23
N CYS A 493 17.00 -14.68 -11.17
CA CYS A 493 18.36 -15.25 -11.15
C CYS A 493 19.19 -14.80 -12.36
N ILE A 494 19.51 -13.51 -12.42
CA ILE A 494 20.25 -12.88 -13.53
C ILE A 494 21.76 -13.20 -13.47
N TRP A 495 22.20 -13.91 -12.43
CA TRP A 495 23.61 -14.22 -12.16
C TRP A 495 24.15 -15.33 -13.08
N ARG A 496 25.23 -15.05 -13.83
CA ARG A 496 26.00 -16.10 -14.52
C ARG A 496 26.93 -16.83 -13.56
N GLU A 497 27.07 -18.14 -13.71
CA GLU A 497 27.90 -18.96 -12.82
C GLU A 497 29.37 -18.48 -12.74
N SER A 498 29.94 -18.02 -13.86
CA SER A 498 31.31 -17.46 -13.93
C SER A 498 31.48 -16.23 -13.03
N ASP A 499 30.47 -15.35 -13.02
CA ASP A 499 30.50 -14.11 -12.26
C ASP A 499 30.30 -14.40 -10.76
N ALA A 500 29.54 -15.45 -10.43
CA ALA A 500 29.31 -15.89 -9.05
C ALA A 500 30.57 -16.50 -8.45
N LEU A 501 31.26 -17.31 -9.25
CA LEU A 501 32.55 -17.89 -8.90
C LEU A 501 33.60 -16.81 -8.69
N ALA A 502 33.75 -15.85 -9.61
CA ALA A 502 34.71 -14.75 -9.47
C ALA A 502 34.44 -13.89 -8.22
N PHE A 503 33.17 -13.58 -7.94
CA PHE A 503 32.79 -12.84 -6.73
C PHE A 503 33.10 -13.63 -5.45
N PHE A 504 32.79 -14.92 -5.42
CA PHE A 504 33.01 -15.77 -4.25
C PHE A 504 34.49 -16.05 -3.99
N GLU A 505 35.30 -16.28 -5.02
CA GLU A 505 36.76 -16.39 -4.87
C GLU A 505 37.36 -15.11 -4.28
N LYS A 506 36.88 -13.94 -4.72
CA LYS A 506 37.31 -12.65 -4.17
C LYS A 506 36.94 -12.51 -2.69
N LEU A 507 35.73 -12.92 -2.30
CA LEU A 507 35.27 -12.96 -0.92
C LEU A 507 36.18 -13.84 -0.05
N LEU A 508 36.49 -15.06 -0.51
CA LEU A 508 37.37 -15.99 0.20
C LEU A 508 38.81 -15.45 0.34
N ASN A 509 39.35 -14.85 -0.72
CA ASN A 509 40.69 -14.25 -0.69
C ASN A 509 40.79 -13.07 0.31
N LYS A 510 39.68 -12.37 0.55
CA LYS A 510 39.61 -11.25 1.50
C LYS A 510 39.28 -11.68 2.93
N LEU A 511 38.77 -12.91 3.13
CA LEU A 511 38.49 -13.50 4.43
C LEU A 511 39.78 -13.81 5.20
N PHE A 512 40.85 -14.21 4.51
CA PHE A 512 42.16 -14.50 5.11
C PHE A 512 43.20 -13.47 4.68
N ILE A 513 43.73 -12.69 5.63
CA ILE A 513 44.87 -11.79 5.38
C ILE A 513 46.12 -12.50 5.90
N GLY A 514 46.75 -13.31 5.05
CA GLY A 514 47.85 -14.19 5.48
C GLY A 514 47.33 -15.36 6.34
N SER A 515 47.74 -15.43 7.61
CA SER A 515 47.28 -16.48 8.55
C SER A 515 46.18 -16.01 9.51
N THR A 516 45.73 -14.75 9.42
CA THR A 516 44.71 -14.18 10.33
C THR A 516 43.38 -13.99 9.61
N VAL A 517 42.28 -14.28 10.34
CA VAL A 517 40.92 -14.10 9.83
C VAL A 517 40.55 -12.62 9.89
N ASN A 518 40.09 -12.08 8.76
CA ASN A 518 39.57 -10.72 8.70
C ASN A 518 38.20 -10.69 9.38
N ARG A 519 38.17 -10.26 10.66
CA ARG A 519 36.95 -10.22 11.47
C ARG A 519 35.85 -9.33 10.90
N LYS A 520 36.19 -8.29 10.13
CA LYS A 520 35.18 -7.46 9.45
C LYS A 520 34.51 -8.24 8.31
N CYS A 521 35.30 -8.92 7.48
CA CYS A 521 34.79 -9.84 6.46
C CYS A 521 33.95 -10.98 7.06
N LEU A 522 34.39 -11.55 8.19
CA LEU A 522 33.67 -12.61 8.88
C LEU A 522 32.26 -12.18 9.33
N LYS A 523 32.06 -10.91 9.72
CA LYS A 523 30.74 -10.36 10.10
C LYS A 523 29.86 -9.99 8.91
N THR A 524 30.46 -9.69 7.76
CA THR A 524 29.73 -9.43 6.50
C THR A 524 29.23 -10.75 5.89
N LEU A 525 29.98 -11.83 6.08
CA LEU A 525 29.78 -13.12 5.42
C LEU A 525 28.38 -13.75 5.64
N PRO A 526 27.76 -13.76 6.84
CA PRO A 526 26.43 -14.32 7.04
C PRO A 526 25.35 -13.69 6.15
N PHE A 527 25.38 -12.36 5.99
CA PHE A 527 24.43 -11.62 5.16
C PHE A 527 24.63 -11.88 3.66
N VAL A 528 25.89 -12.04 3.23
CA VAL A 528 26.21 -12.37 1.83
C VAL A 528 25.82 -13.82 1.53
N MET A 529 26.19 -14.77 2.40
CA MET A 529 25.93 -16.19 2.20
C MET A 529 24.44 -16.50 2.14
N SER A 530 23.62 -15.90 3.00
CA SER A 530 22.16 -16.12 3.00
C SER A 530 21.46 -15.67 1.72
N THR A 531 22.00 -14.69 0.99
CA THR A 531 21.46 -14.30 -0.32
C THR A 531 21.98 -15.20 -1.45
N ILE A 532 23.22 -15.67 -1.37
CA ILE A 532 23.93 -16.41 -2.44
C ILE A 532 23.69 -17.93 -2.35
N ILE A 533 23.36 -18.48 -1.19
CA ILE A 533 23.13 -19.91 -0.99
C ILE A 533 21.83 -20.39 -1.68
N LYS A 534 20.85 -19.49 -1.86
CA LYS A 534 19.50 -19.80 -2.37
C LYS A 534 19.49 -20.26 -3.84
N PRO A 535 20.16 -19.59 -4.80
CA PRO A 535 20.28 -20.04 -6.20
C PRO A 535 20.95 -21.42 -6.39
N VAL A 536 21.86 -21.81 -5.48
CA VAL A 536 22.57 -23.10 -5.54
C VAL A 536 21.62 -24.29 -5.44
N SER A 537 20.42 -24.10 -4.89
CA SER A 537 19.41 -25.14 -4.68
C SER A 537 18.35 -25.28 -5.78
N GLY A 538 18.02 -24.19 -6.48
CA GLY A 538 16.72 -24.08 -7.16
C GLY A 538 16.70 -24.30 -8.66
N LYS A 539 17.79 -24.05 -9.40
CA LYS A 539 17.73 -23.94 -10.87
C LYS A 539 18.89 -24.49 -11.69
N LEU A 540 19.95 -25.04 -11.11
CA LEU A 540 20.99 -25.75 -11.88
C LEU A 540 20.67 -27.25 -12.05
N LYS A 541 19.48 -27.56 -12.57
CA LYS A 541 19.17 -28.91 -13.09
C LYS A 541 19.78 -29.07 -14.48
N MET A 542 21.10 -29.18 -14.56
CA MET A 542 21.81 -29.85 -15.63
C MET A 542 22.92 -30.70 -14.99
N ASN A 543 23.04 -31.95 -15.42
CA ASN A 543 23.75 -33.06 -14.77
C ASN A 543 25.30 -32.93 -14.69
N GLU A 544 25.86 -31.76 -14.44
CA GLU A 544 27.31 -31.59 -14.20
C GLU A 544 27.54 -30.77 -12.93
N ALA A 545 28.35 -31.32 -12.02
CA ALA A 545 28.80 -30.61 -10.82
C ALA A 545 29.54 -29.35 -11.26
N SER A 546 28.97 -28.20 -10.92
CA SER A 546 29.47 -26.89 -11.28
C SER A 546 30.67 -26.56 -10.38
N THR A 547 31.78 -26.04 -10.93
CA THR A 547 33.00 -25.69 -10.14
C THR A 547 32.71 -24.72 -9.00
N TYR A 548 31.71 -23.85 -9.20
CA TYR A 548 31.21 -22.93 -8.19
C TYR A 548 30.56 -23.67 -7.02
N THR A 549 29.64 -24.59 -7.29
CA THR A 549 28.95 -25.37 -6.25
C THR A 549 29.90 -26.23 -5.41
N ASP A 550 30.93 -26.81 -6.04
CA ASP A 550 31.96 -27.59 -5.36
C ASP A 550 32.83 -26.74 -4.42
N LEU A 551 33.21 -25.52 -4.85
CA LEU A 551 34.00 -24.59 -4.03
C LEU A 551 33.22 -24.12 -2.80
N VAL A 552 31.93 -23.81 -2.98
CA VAL A 552 31.04 -23.40 -1.89
C VAL A 552 30.88 -24.56 -0.90
N ALA A 553 30.61 -25.78 -1.37
CA ALA A 553 30.45 -26.96 -0.50
C ALA A 553 31.71 -27.27 0.32
N LYS A 554 32.91 -27.20 -0.30
CA LYS A 554 34.19 -27.36 0.42
C LYS A 554 34.41 -26.27 1.47
N SER A 555 34.04 -25.03 1.17
CA SER A 555 34.17 -23.92 2.11
C SER A 555 33.26 -24.12 3.33
N ILE A 556 32.02 -24.56 3.12
CA ILE A 556 31.06 -24.84 4.20
C ILE A 556 31.56 -25.95 5.12
N LEU A 557 32.11 -27.04 4.57
CA LEU A 557 32.72 -28.12 5.36
C LEU A 557 33.86 -27.60 6.25
N ASN A 558 34.75 -26.77 5.69
CA ASN A 558 35.84 -26.17 6.45
C ASN A 558 35.32 -25.24 7.56
N TRP A 559 34.30 -24.41 7.28
CA TRP A 559 33.70 -23.53 8.29
C TRP A 559 33.01 -24.29 9.42
N LEU A 560 32.35 -25.42 9.12
CA LEU A 560 31.80 -26.34 10.12
C LEU A 560 32.89 -26.90 11.05
N ASP A 561 34.00 -27.38 10.49
CA ASP A 561 35.13 -27.89 11.28
C ASP A 561 35.77 -26.81 12.18
N VAL A 562 35.89 -25.59 11.67
CA VAL A 562 36.38 -24.44 12.44
C VAL A 562 35.44 -24.12 13.61
N ALA A 563 34.12 -24.03 13.36
CA ALA A 563 33.13 -23.77 14.42
C ALA A 563 33.13 -24.87 15.51
N ILE A 564 33.22 -26.13 15.11
CA ILE A 564 33.33 -27.30 16.01
C ILE A 564 34.58 -27.21 16.89
N SER A 565 35.70 -26.76 16.30
CA SER A 565 36.98 -26.61 17.00
C SER A 565 36.94 -25.49 18.04
N CYS A 566 36.30 -24.36 17.71
CA CYS A 566 36.12 -23.24 18.64
C CYS A 566 35.38 -23.67 19.91
N LEU A 567 34.30 -24.46 19.79
CA LEU A 567 33.52 -24.97 20.92
C LEU A 567 34.24 -26.01 21.80
N SER A 568 35.33 -26.60 21.31
CA SER A 568 36.06 -27.67 22.01
C SER A 568 37.17 -27.17 22.94
N SER A 569 37.45 -25.87 22.95
CA SER A 569 38.55 -25.25 23.69
C SER A 569 38.08 -24.60 24.99
N SER A 570 38.93 -24.58 26.03
CA SER A 570 38.55 -24.10 27.37
C SER A 570 38.06 -22.64 27.35
N PRO A 571 37.06 -22.29 28.18
CA PRO A 571 36.35 -21.01 28.06
C PRO A 571 37.27 -19.83 28.38
N ARG A 572 37.71 -19.11 27.34
CA ARG A 572 38.33 -17.78 27.40
C ARG A 572 37.47 -16.83 26.57
N GLU A 573 37.30 -15.58 27.01
CA GLU A 573 36.43 -14.58 26.34
C GLU A 573 36.75 -14.37 24.85
N VAL A 574 38.03 -14.40 24.46
CA VAL A 574 38.46 -14.25 23.05
C VAL A 574 37.98 -15.41 22.17
N VAL A 575 37.94 -16.62 22.71
CA VAL A 575 37.51 -17.83 21.99
C VAL A 575 36.00 -17.89 21.82
N GLN A 576 35.25 -17.38 22.81
CA GLN A 576 33.78 -17.30 22.77
C GLN A 576 33.31 -16.37 21.65
N GLN A 577 34.04 -15.28 21.44
CA GLN A 577 33.75 -14.31 20.41
C GLN A 577 33.97 -14.85 18.99
N ASP A 578 35.05 -15.62 18.79
CA ASP A 578 35.31 -16.29 17.51
C ASP A 578 34.30 -17.41 17.25
N ALA A 579 33.86 -18.13 18.30
CA ALA A 579 32.83 -19.16 18.19
C ALA A 579 31.48 -18.57 17.71
N VAL A 580 31.10 -17.40 18.23
CA VAL A 580 29.89 -16.67 17.82
C VAL A 580 29.97 -16.25 16.35
N ASP A 581 31.07 -15.60 15.95
CA ASP A 581 31.25 -15.09 14.58
C ASP A 581 31.24 -16.26 13.55
N TRP A 582 31.85 -17.41 13.87
CA TRP A 582 31.84 -18.60 12.98
C TRP A 582 30.52 -19.36 12.98
N MET A 583 29.80 -19.41 14.10
CA MET A 583 28.46 -20.02 14.14
C MET A 583 27.47 -19.24 13.29
N GLU A 584 27.52 -17.90 13.27
CA GLU A 584 26.69 -17.09 12.37
C GLU A 584 26.92 -17.43 10.89
N VAL A 585 28.19 -17.58 10.49
CA VAL A 585 28.55 -17.98 9.12
C VAL A 585 27.99 -19.35 8.79
N VAL A 586 28.19 -20.33 9.67
CA VAL A 586 27.66 -21.69 9.47
C VAL A 586 26.14 -21.67 9.33
N LEU A 587 25.42 -21.02 10.25
CA LEU A 587 23.96 -20.98 10.22
C LEU A 587 23.42 -20.32 8.94
N SER A 588 24.08 -19.29 8.42
CA SER A 588 23.69 -18.64 7.16
C SER A 588 23.75 -19.57 5.92
N CYS A 589 24.47 -20.69 6.01
CA CYS A 589 24.62 -21.66 4.93
C CYS A 589 23.49 -22.72 4.90
N PHE A 590 22.59 -22.71 5.89
CA PHE A 590 21.48 -23.66 6.03
C PHE A 590 20.14 -22.93 6.17
N PRO A 591 19.69 -22.20 5.13
CA PRO A 591 18.46 -21.42 5.18
C PRO A 591 17.23 -22.32 5.36
N LEU A 592 16.30 -21.89 6.20
CA LEU A 592 14.94 -22.43 6.29
C LEU A 592 13.98 -21.31 5.89
N ASN A 593 12.99 -21.61 5.07
CA ASN A 593 12.03 -20.63 4.59
C ASN A 593 10.63 -21.00 5.02
N ILE A 594 9.96 -20.06 5.68
CA ILE A 594 8.60 -20.25 6.20
C ILE A 594 7.64 -19.77 5.11
N THR A 595 7.02 -20.72 4.41
CA THR A 595 6.04 -20.44 3.36
C THR A 595 4.66 -20.88 3.82
N GLY A 596 3.65 -20.03 3.70
CA GLY A 596 2.29 -20.41 4.06
C GLY A 596 1.33 -19.23 4.13
N GLY A 597 0.03 -19.52 4.17
CA GLY A 597 -1.04 -18.54 4.40
C GLY A 597 -1.60 -18.64 5.81
N ALA A 598 -2.67 -17.88 6.09
CA ALA A 598 -3.26 -17.72 7.42
C ALA A 598 -3.55 -19.02 8.20
N GLN A 599 -3.85 -20.12 7.50
CA GLN A 599 -4.15 -21.41 8.13
C GLN A 599 -2.93 -22.26 8.48
N LYS A 600 -1.82 -22.15 7.73
CA LYS A 600 -0.70 -23.07 7.87
C LYS A 600 0.59 -22.46 7.33
N LEU A 601 1.48 -22.11 8.24
CA LEU A 601 2.88 -21.84 7.94
C LEU A 601 3.60 -23.18 7.82
N GLU A 602 4.28 -23.40 6.70
CA GLU A 602 5.11 -24.58 6.47
C GLU A 602 6.55 -24.15 6.28
N VAL A 603 7.44 -24.77 7.03
CA VAL A 603 8.85 -24.44 6.90
C VAL A 603 9.51 -25.39 5.90
N LYS A 604 9.93 -24.82 4.78
CA LYS A 604 10.61 -25.50 3.68
C LYS A 604 12.12 -25.37 3.85
N ILE A 605 12.78 -26.50 3.65
CA ILE A 605 14.23 -26.58 3.57
C ILE A 605 14.62 -26.11 2.17
N GLU A 606 15.41 -25.04 2.08
CA GLU A 606 15.77 -24.50 0.76
C GLU A 606 16.95 -25.22 0.12
N ARG A 607 17.73 -26.03 0.86
CA ARG A 607 18.94 -26.69 0.33
C ARG A 607 18.97 -28.19 0.62
N GLU A 608 19.42 -28.99 -0.33
CA GLU A 608 19.80 -30.39 -0.07
C GLU A 608 21.25 -30.45 0.45
N ILE A 609 21.46 -31.21 1.53
CA ILE A 609 22.78 -31.33 2.19
C ILE A 609 23.38 -32.72 2.02
N SER A 610 24.71 -32.78 1.95
CA SER A 610 25.46 -34.04 1.90
C SER A 610 25.44 -34.77 3.25
N ASN A 611 25.64 -36.09 3.24
CA ASN A 611 25.74 -36.89 4.48
C ASN A 611 26.90 -36.44 5.38
N THR A 612 28.00 -35.94 4.79
CA THR A 612 29.13 -35.38 5.53
C THR A 612 28.77 -34.09 6.26
N GLU A 613 28.03 -33.18 5.61
CA GLU A 613 27.56 -31.94 6.25
C GLU A 613 26.58 -32.25 7.38
N ARG A 614 25.67 -33.22 7.19
CA ARG A 614 24.72 -33.64 8.22
C ARG A 614 25.43 -34.17 9.47
N SER A 615 26.45 -35.01 9.28
CA SER A 615 27.25 -35.55 10.39
C SER A 615 28.03 -34.48 11.15
N LEU A 616 28.66 -33.53 10.45
CA LEU A 616 29.37 -32.41 11.07
C LEU A 616 28.41 -31.45 11.81
N MET A 617 27.24 -31.16 11.22
CA MET A 617 26.20 -30.34 11.85
C MET A 617 25.70 -30.98 13.16
N LEU A 618 25.45 -32.29 13.16
CA LEU A 618 25.06 -33.02 14.37
C LEU A 618 26.17 -32.98 15.42
N THR A 619 27.43 -33.12 15.01
CA THR A 619 28.59 -33.03 15.92
C THR A 619 28.71 -31.63 16.54
N LEU A 620 28.48 -30.58 15.76
CA LEU A 620 28.45 -29.19 16.24
C LEU A 620 27.37 -29.01 17.30
N PHE A 621 26.16 -29.52 17.05
CA PHE A 621 25.04 -29.47 17.99
C PHE A 621 25.31 -30.21 19.29
N GLN A 622 25.85 -31.43 19.23
CA GLN A 622 26.18 -32.22 20.42
C GLN A 622 27.29 -31.55 21.25
N LYS A 623 28.30 -30.96 20.60
CA LYS A 623 29.33 -30.18 21.32
C LYS A 623 28.76 -28.92 21.96
N TYR A 624 27.82 -28.25 21.29
CA TYR A 624 27.10 -27.12 21.86
C TYR A 624 26.29 -27.52 23.11
N GLN A 625 25.58 -28.64 23.08
CA GLN A 625 24.86 -29.16 24.27
C GLN A 625 25.81 -29.41 25.46
N ILE A 626 26.99 -30.00 25.21
CA ILE A 626 28.01 -30.23 26.24
C ILE A 626 28.56 -28.90 26.77
N PHE A 627 28.76 -27.92 25.90
CA PHE A 627 29.19 -26.58 26.28
C PHE A 627 28.18 -25.90 27.22
N CYS A 628 26.88 -25.96 26.90
CA CYS A 628 25.84 -25.39 27.75
C CYS A 628 25.70 -26.10 29.11
N THR A 629 25.80 -27.44 29.12
CA THR A 629 25.67 -28.23 30.37
C THR A 629 26.88 -28.10 31.28
N SER A 630 28.08 -27.92 30.74
CA SER A 630 29.32 -27.74 31.52
C SER A 630 29.53 -26.32 32.05
N ALA A 631 28.96 -25.31 31.39
CA ALA A 631 29.13 -23.90 31.74
C ALA A 631 28.01 -23.33 32.65
N ALA A 632 27.03 -24.15 33.02
CA ALA A 632 25.83 -23.80 33.78
C ALA A 632 26.05 -23.09 35.14
N PRO A 633 27.14 -23.32 35.91
CA PRO A 633 27.34 -22.60 37.18
C PRO A 633 28.03 -21.23 37.05
N SER A 634 28.61 -20.87 35.90
CA SER A 634 29.47 -19.67 35.76
C SER A 634 28.94 -18.59 34.82
N LEU A 635 27.99 -18.89 33.92
CA LEU A 635 27.36 -17.88 33.04
C LEU A 635 26.11 -17.20 33.63
N SER A 636 25.46 -17.80 34.62
CA SER A 636 24.23 -17.23 35.23
C SER A 636 24.50 -16.02 36.13
N THR A 637 25.75 -15.77 36.52
CA THR A 637 26.13 -14.69 37.45
C THR A 637 26.64 -13.41 36.78
N SER A 638 26.86 -13.40 35.46
CA SER A 638 27.24 -12.17 34.74
C SER A 638 26.40 -12.01 33.47
N GLY A 639 25.41 -11.10 33.51
CA GLY A 639 24.62 -10.68 32.35
C GLY A 639 25.45 -9.90 31.33
N THR A 640 26.39 -10.58 30.67
CA THR A 640 27.17 -10.02 29.56
C THR A 640 26.46 -10.31 28.24
N MET A 641 26.43 -9.32 27.33
CA MET A 641 25.85 -9.41 25.98
C MET A 641 26.33 -10.65 25.20
N LEU A 642 27.53 -11.15 25.46
CA LEU A 642 28.08 -12.33 24.80
C LEU A 642 27.36 -13.65 25.21
N SER A 643 26.91 -13.74 26.46
CA SER A 643 26.18 -14.92 26.99
C SER A 643 24.83 -15.09 26.28
N THR A 644 24.07 -14.00 26.17
CA THR A 644 22.76 -14.00 25.49
C THR A 644 22.91 -14.31 24.00
N MET A 645 24.01 -13.90 23.36
CA MET A 645 24.24 -14.20 21.94
C MET A 645 24.57 -15.66 21.66
N ILE A 646 25.33 -16.31 22.54
CA ILE A 646 25.60 -17.75 22.46
C ILE A 646 24.30 -18.55 22.60
N ASP A 647 23.41 -18.14 23.50
CA ASP A 647 22.10 -18.74 23.65
C ASP A 647 21.29 -18.59 22.34
N LEU A 648 21.37 -17.44 21.65
CA LEU A 648 20.52 -17.18 20.49
C LEU A 648 20.96 -18.02 19.31
N LEU A 649 22.26 -18.07 19.10
CA LEU A 649 22.89 -18.95 18.12
C LEU A 649 22.58 -20.40 18.42
N GLY A 650 22.49 -20.78 19.70
CA GLY A 650 22.02 -22.09 20.12
C GLY A 650 20.59 -22.42 19.70
N VAL A 651 19.65 -21.50 19.91
CA VAL A 651 18.26 -21.70 19.48
C VAL A 651 18.18 -21.79 17.95
N LYS A 652 18.92 -20.94 17.23
CA LYS A 652 19.00 -21.00 15.76
C LYS A 652 19.65 -22.31 15.28
N LEU A 653 20.71 -22.78 15.93
CA LEU A 653 21.32 -24.08 15.65
C LEU A 653 20.34 -25.23 15.89
N THR A 654 19.51 -25.12 16.93
CA THR A 654 18.44 -26.10 17.23
C THR A 654 17.41 -26.15 16.10
N ALA A 655 16.98 -25.01 15.57
CA ALA A 655 16.11 -24.96 14.40
C ALA A 655 16.77 -25.57 13.14
N VAL A 656 18.04 -25.23 12.83
CA VAL A 656 18.77 -25.79 11.67
C VAL A 656 18.87 -27.31 11.77
N THR A 657 19.26 -27.81 12.94
CA THR A 657 19.48 -29.23 13.17
C THR A 657 18.19 -30.04 13.08
N VAL A 658 17.08 -29.53 13.59
CA VAL A 658 15.75 -30.13 13.38
C VAL A 658 15.34 -30.10 11.91
N GLY A 659 15.56 -28.98 11.20
CA GLY A 659 15.22 -28.89 9.78
C GLY A 659 15.99 -29.91 8.94
N TYR A 660 17.32 -29.94 9.05
CA TYR A 660 18.20 -30.66 8.13
C TYR A 660 18.63 -32.07 8.61
N CYS A 661 18.59 -32.34 9.91
CA CYS A 661 19.19 -33.53 10.53
C CYS A 661 18.20 -34.38 11.36
N TRP A 662 16.88 -34.12 11.31
CA TRP A 662 15.90 -34.79 12.18
C TRP A 662 15.93 -36.32 12.13
N THR A 663 16.35 -36.91 11.01
CA THR A 663 16.40 -38.38 10.82
C THR A 663 17.47 -39.06 11.68
N GLU A 664 18.47 -38.33 12.14
CA GLU A 664 19.66 -38.86 12.85
C GLU A 664 19.71 -38.44 14.33
N LEU A 665 18.68 -37.73 14.83
CA LEU A 665 18.61 -37.28 16.23
C LEU A 665 18.34 -38.44 17.19
N GLN A 666 19.01 -38.42 18.34
CA GLN A 666 18.78 -39.36 19.44
C GLN A 666 17.71 -38.85 20.41
N GLU A 667 17.25 -39.71 21.34
CA GLU A 667 16.22 -39.35 22.34
C GLU A 667 16.65 -38.19 23.26
N ASN A 668 17.91 -38.19 23.71
CA ASN A 668 18.47 -37.10 24.51
C ASN A 668 18.53 -35.77 23.74
N ASP A 669 18.83 -35.83 22.44
CA ASP A 669 18.85 -34.64 21.57
C ASP A 669 17.45 -34.04 21.45
N LEU A 670 16.44 -34.89 21.25
CA LEU A 670 15.04 -34.46 21.19
C LEU A 670 14.56 -33.86 22.51
N HIS A 671 14.92 -34.45 23.66
CA HIS A 671 14.60 -33.86 24.96
C HIS A 671 15.20 -32.45 25.12
N PHE A 672 16.46 -32.26 24.72
CA PHE A 672 17.10 -30.93 24.74
C PHE A 672 16.40 -29.93 23.81
N VAL A 673 16.01 -30.35 22.60
CA VAL A 673 15.25 -29.52 21.64
C VAL A 673 13.93 -29.06 22.27
N PHE A 674 13.12 -29.99 22.78
CA PHE A 674 11.81 -29.66 23.36
C PHE A 674 11.93 -28.76 24.58
N HIS A 675 12.88 -29.03 25.49
CA HIS A 675 13.13 -28.19 26.65
C HIS A 675 13.56 -26.77 26.24
N THR A 676 14.45 -26.64 25.26
CA THR A 676 14.90 -25.33 24.75
C THR A 676 13.75 -24.55 24.14
N VAL A 677 12.92 -25.20 23.32
CA VAL A 677 11.76 -24.56 22.70
C VAL A 677 10.75 -24.10 23.76
N GLN A 678 10.42 -24.98 24.73
CA GLN A 678 9.50 -24.66 25.82
C GLN A 678 10.01 -23.47 26.65
N LYS A 679 11.29 -23.48 27.06
CA LYS A 679 11.91 -22.41 27.87
C LYS A 679 11.71 -21.03 27.25
N TRP A 680 11.99 -20.89 25.95
CA TRP A 680 11.90 -19.58 25.29
C TRP A 680 10.46 -19.14 25.04
N ILE A 681 9.55 -20.05 24.69
CA ILE A 681 8.11 -19.73 24.60
C ILE A 681 7.58 -19.24 25.96
N GLU A 682 7.91 -19.93 27.05
CA GLU A 682 7.53 -19.51 28.41
C GLU A 682 8.16 -18.17 28.81
N SER A 683 9.40 -17.88 28.36
CA SER A 683 10.04 -16.59 28.60
C SER A 683 9.33 -15.44 27.88
N ALA A 684 8.88 -15.64 26.63
CA ALA A 684 8.08 -14.64 25.92
C ALA A 684 6.70 -14.43 26.57
N VAL A 685 6.09 -15.50 27.08
CA VAL A 685 4.81 -15.42 27.81
C VAL A 685 4.98 -14.56 29.05
N LEU A 686 6.00 -14.85 29.88
CA LEU A 686 6.32 -14.07 31.07
C LEU A 686 6.53 -12.59 30.71
N LEU A 687 7.32 -12.29 29.68
CA LEU A 687 7.61 -10.91 29.25
C LEU A 687 6.34 -10.13 28.89
N VAL A 688 5.43 -10.74 28.12
CA VAL A 688 4.17 -10.09 27.72
C VAL A 688 3.19 -10.03 28.89
N GLU A 689 3.18 -11.02 29.80
CA GLU A 689 2.37 -10.98 31.00
C GLU A 689 2.82 -9.87 31.95
N GLU A 690 4.12 -9.73 32.21
CA GLU A 690 4.71 -8.63 32.99
C GLU A 690 4.43 -7.26 32.35
N MET A 691 4.51 -7.17 31.02
CA MET A 691 4.12 -5.96 30.30
C MET A 691 2.62 -5.65 30.49
N THR A 692 1.75 -6.67 30.45
CA THR A 692 0.30 -6.51 30.63
C THR A 692 -0.02 -6.01 32.03
N ASP A 693 0.64 -6.56 33.06
CA ASP A 693 0.51 -6.10 34.44
C ASP A 693 1.00 -4.65 34.61
N ALA A 694 2.16 -4.31 34.04
CA ALA A 694 2.67 -2.93 34.08
C ALA A 694 1.72 -1.94 33.38
N ILE A 695 1.14 -2.33 32.23
CA ILE A 695 0.13 -1.53 31.53
C ILE A 695 -1.12 -1.37 32.42
N ASN A 696 -1.63 -2.45 32.99
CA ASN A 696 -2.80 -2.44 33.86
C ASN A 696 -2.57 -1.51 35.07
N ASP A 697 -1.41 -1.58 35.73
CA ASP A 697 -1.05 -0.73 36.86
C ASP A 697 -0.92 0.75 36.46
N THR A 698 -0.33 1.04 35.30
CA THR A 698 -0.22 2.44 34.82
C THR A 698 -1.57 3.06 34.52
N VAL A 699 -2.54 2.27 34.03
CA VAL A 699 -3.89 2.75 33.74
C VAL A 699 -4.72 2.87 35.03
N ILE A 700 -4.59 1.95 35.98
CA ILE A 700 -5.27 2.04 37.29
C ILE A 700 -4.83 3.32 38.04
N ASN A 701 -3.55 3.67 37.96
CA ASN A 701 -2.98 4.83 38.66
C ASN A 701 -2.98 6.13 37.82
N GLN A 702 -3.88 6.25 36.83
CA GLN A 702 -3.90 7.37 35.89
C GLN A 702 -4.34 8.71 36.51
N GLU A 703 -3.52 9.77 36.35
CA GLU A 703 -3.87 11.16 36.69
C GLU A 703 -4.25 12.02 35.45
N SER A 704 -3.67 11.76 34.27
CA SER A 704 -4.00 12.44 32.98
C SER A 704 -3.73 11.56 31.73
N SER A 705 -4.40 11.84 30.59
CA SER A 705 -4.32 11.03 29.35
C SER A 705 -3.02 11.18 28.54
N LYS A 706 -2.34 12.33 28.64
CA LYS A 706 -1.10 12.59 27.88
C LYS A 706 0.14 11.99 28.56
N ASP A 707 0.22 12.10 29.88
CA ASP A 707 1.28 11.52 30.71
C ASP A 707 1.25 9.98 30.68
N THR A 708 0.06 9.39 30.58
CA THR A 708 -0.10 7.93 30.43
C THR A 708 0.40 7.40 29.09
N SER A 709 0.21 8.11 27.97
CA SER A 709 0.75 7.71 26.66
C SER A 709 2.28 7.64 26.66
N GLU A 710 2.97 8.61 27.28
CA GLU A 710 4.43 8.59 27.39
C GLU A 710 4.94 7.47 28.30
N LYS A 711 4.29 7.23 29.44
CA LYS A 711 4.60 6.11 30.33
C LYS A 711 4.40 4.76 29.64
N LEU A 712 3.34 4.59 28.84
CA LEU A 712 3.11 3.39 28.04
C LEU A 712 4.19 3.18 26.97
N LYS A 713 4.65 4.25 26.30
CA LYS A 713 5.79 4.15 25.37
C LYS A 713 7.04 3.62 26.08
N LEU A 714 7.30 4.07 27.32
CA LEU A 714 8.44 3.58 28.11
C LEU A 714 8.30 2.10 28.47
N VAL A 715 7.12 1.67 28.94
CA VAL A 715 6.84 0.25 29.26
C VAL A 715 7.02 -0.64 28.03
N VAL A 716 6.49 -0.23 26.88
CA VAL A 716 6.61 -0.99 25.63
C VAL A 716 8.04 -0.97 25.08
N SER A 717 8.78 0.12 25.28
CA SER A 717 10.20 0.19 24.90
C SER A 717 11.13 -0.64 25.79
N ALA A 718 10.65 -1.07 26.97
CA ALA A 718 11.38 -1.94 27.89
C ALA A 718 11.27 -3.43 27.53
N ILE A 719 10.47 -3.79 26.52
CA ILE A 719 10.38 -5.16 25.99
C ILE A 719 11.76 -5.57 25.48
N ASP A 720 12.26 -6.69 26.00
CA ASP A 720 13.52 -7.26 25.55
C ASP A 720 13.38 -7.85 24.13
N GLU A 721 13.85 -7.10 23.13
CA GLU A 721 13.88 -7.50 21.72
C GLU A 721 14.58 -8.86 21.51
N LEU A 722 15.57 -9.19 22.34
CA LEU A 722 16.27 -10.46 22.25
C LEU A 722 15.35 -11.62 22.63
N THR A 723 14.62 -11.55 23.75
CA THR A 723 13.64 -12.56 24.20
C THR A 723 12.64 -12.92 23.10
N LEU A 724 12.12 -11.94 22.37
CA LEU A 724 11.21 -12.20 21.24
C LEU A 724 11.93 -12.89 20.07
N SER A 725 13.18 -12.52 19.76
CA SER A 725 13.99 -13.18 18.71
C SER A 725 14.33 -14.65 19.04
N PHE A 726 14.66 -14.96 20.30
CA PHE A 726 14.84 -16.35 20.73
C PHE A 726 13.55 -17.15 20.56
N SER A 727 12.43 -16.56 20.99
CA SER A 727 11.12 -17.19 20.96
C SER A 727 10.63 -17.41 19.53
N GLU A 728 10.89 -16.48 18.63
CA GLU A 728 10.65 -16.64 17.19
C GLU A 728 11.39 -17.86 16.64
N SER A 729 12.69 -17.97 16.91
CA SER A 729 13.49 -19.13 16.47
C SER A 729 13.00 -20.45 17.08
N ALA A 730 12.53 -20.42 18.32
CA ALA A 730 11.91 -21.58 18.98
C ALA A 730 10.57 -21.97 18.33
N LEU A 731 9.73 -21.00 17.97
CA LEU A 731 8.47 -21.22 17.25
C LEU A 731 8.70 -21.82 15.86
N VAL A 732 9.73 -21.38 15.14
CA VAL A 732 10.14 -22.00 13.86
C VAL A 732 10.50 -23.47 14.05
N THR A 733 11.26 -23.78 15.11
CA THR A 733 11.61 -25.17 15.46
C THR A 733 10.35 -26.00 15.74
N LEU A 734 9.40 -25.46 16.51
CA LEU A 734 8.14 -26.16 16.78
C LEU A 734 7.30 -26.37 15.53
N CYS A 735 7.27 -25.38 14.62
CA CYS A 735 6.54 -25.45 13.36
C CYS A 735 7.05 -26.61 12.51
N HIS A 736 8.38 -26.76 12.41
CA HIS A 736 9.01 -27.92 11.79
C HIS A 736 8.63 -29.25 12.44
N LEU A 737 8.72 -29.34 13.78
CA LEU A 737 8.36 -30.57 14.50
C LEU A 737 6.91 -30.98 14.21
N ASN A 738 5.96 -30.04 14.25
CA ASN A 738 4.56 -30.31 13.93
C ASN A 738 4.37 -30.74 12.46
N HIS A 739 5.08 -30.11 11.51
CA HIS A 739 5.05 -30.53 10.11
C HIS A 739 5.53 -31.99 9.94
N LEU A 740 6.64 -32.35 10.60
CA LEU A 740 7.18 -33.72 10.57
C LEU A 740 6.21 -34.76 11.13
N VAL A 741 5.45 -34.41 12.19
CA VAL A 741 4.42 -35.30 12.76
C VAL A 741 3.31 -35.63 11.76
N HIS A 742 3.00 -34.75 10.82
CA HIS A 742 1.96 -34.95 9.81
C HIS A 742 2.42 -35.73 8.58
N LEU A 743 3.73 -35.89 8.34
CA LEU A 743 4.26 -36.70 7.24
C LEU A 743 4.01 -38.20 7.50
N GLN A 744 3.37 -38.89 6.55
CA GLN A 744 3.07 -40.33 6.60
C GLN A 744 4.22 -41.21 6.08
N GLU A 745 5.46 -40.71 6.02
CA GLU A 745 6.55 -41.43 5.36
C GLU A 745 7.15 -42.58 6.18
N THR A 746 7.43 -43.67 5.46
CA THR A 746 7.68 -45.04 5.94
C THR A 746 9.09 -45.33 6.48
N GLY A 747 9.97 -44.32 6.60
CA GLY A 747 11.40 -44.53 6.89
C GLY A 747 11.80 -44.54 8.38
N ASN A 748 11.19 -43.71 9.23
CA ASN A 748 11.64 -43.49 10.62
C ASN A 748 10.48 -43.52 11.64
N PHE A 749 9.81 -44.67 11.73
CA PHE A 749 8.64 -44.89 12.59
C PHE A 749 8.91 -44.62 14.09
N ARG A 750 10.13 -44.85 14.59
CA ARG A 750 10.44 -44.75 16.04
C ARG A 750 10.48 -43.32 16.57
N ILE A 751 11.16 -42.39 15.88
CA ILE A 751 11.24 -40.97 16.28
C ILE A 751 9.87 -40.31 16.15
N LEU A 752 9.14 -40.60 15.07
CA LEU A 752 7.76 -40.12 14.89
C LEU A 752 6.82 -40.67 15.98
N GLN A 753 7.03 -41.91 16.43
CA GLN A 753 6.26 -42.49 17.54
C GLN A 753 6.63 -41.89 18.90
N LEU A 754 7.90 -41.51 19.11
CA LEU A 754 8.37 -40.76 20.29
C LEU A 754 7.77 -39.35 20.34
N ILE A 755 7.77 -38.61 19.23
CA ILE A 755 7.14 -37.29 19.17
C ILE A 755 5.61 -37.39 19.36
N ARG A 756 4.99 -38.48 18.88
CA ARG A 756 3.57 -38.79 19.12
C ARG A 756 3.30 -39.43 20.49
N SER A 757 4.33 -39.70 21.30
CA SER A 757 4.18 -40.32 22.62
C SER A 757 3.64 -39.34 23.66
N GLY A 758 3.14 -39.85 24.79
CA GLY A 758 2.34 -39.09 25.76
C GLY A 758 3.05 -37.88 26.37
N GLU A 759 4.34 -37.97 26.70
CA GLU A 759 5.07 -36.88 27.38
C GLU A 759 5.26 -35.67 26.46
N TYR A 760 5.66 -35.88 25.21
CA TYR A 760 5.85 -34.81 24.23
C TYR A 760 4.53 -34.23 23.71
N ALA A 761 3.49 -35.06 23.57
CA ALA A 761 2.15 -34.59 23.23
C ALA A 761 1.58 -33.68 24.33
N GLU A 762 1.81 -34.02 25.60
CA GLU A 762 1.38 -33.21 26.74
C GLU A 762 2.21 -31.93 26.87
N GLY A 763 3.53 -32.00 26.63
CA GLY A 763 4.39 -30.81 26.53
C GLY A 763 3.94 -29.85 25.42
N ASN A 764 3.59 -30.37 24.24
CA ASN A 764 3.08 -29.56 23.13
C ASN A 764 1.75 -28.88 23.51
N LYS A 765 0.81 -29.59 24.15
CA LYS A 765 -0.44 -28.96 24.63
C LYS A 765 -0.18 -27.80 25.59
N LYS A 766 0.75 -27.94 26.54
CA LYS A 766 1.15 -26.87 27.46
C LYS A 766 1.78 -25.68 26.74
N MET A 767 2.63 -25.95 25.74
CA MET A 767 3.21 -24.88 24.91
C MET A 767 2.12 -24.14 24.12
N MET A 768 1.13 -24.85 23.58
CA MET A 768 -0.02 -24.26 22.88
C MET A 768 -0.89 -23.42 23.82
N GLU A 769 -1.10 -23.87 25.07
CA GLU A 769 -1.76 -23.09 26.12
C GLU A 769 -0.98 -21.82 26.45
N SER A 770 0.34 -21.91 26.59
CA SER A 770 1.22 -20.75 26.79
C SER A 770 1.13 -19.76 25.61
N MET A 771 1.15 -20.23 24.36
CA MET A 771 0.97 -19.36 23.19
C MET A 771 -0.42 -18.68 23.16
N LEU A 772 -1.47 -19.39 23.58
CA LEU A 772 -2.80 -18.82 23.73
C LEU A 772 -2.81 -17.71 24.79
N ARG A 773 -2.20 -17.92 25.96
CA ARG A 773 -2.06 -16.90 27.01
C ARG A 773 -1.27 -15.69 26.51
N LEU A 774 -0.14 -15.91 25.84
CA LEU A 774 0.66 -14.86 25.19
C LEU A 774 -0.18 -13.98 24.25
N PHE A 775 -0.97 -14.62 23.38
CA PHE A 775 -1.85 -13.93 22.44
C PHE A 775 -2.97 -13.16 23.16
N LEU A 776 -3.61 -13.77 24.15
CA LEU A 776 -4.67 -13.14 24.94
C LEU A 776 -4.15 -11.96 25.76
N ALA A 777 -3.00 -12.11 26.44
CA ALA A 777 -2.36 -11.05 27.22
C ALA A 777 -2.02 -9.82 26.34
N SER A 778 -1.50 -10.04 25.13
CA SER A 778 -1.25 -8.95 24.18
C SER A 778 -2.53 -8.22 23.73
N GLY A 779 -3.62 -8.97 23.51
CA GLY A 779 -4.91 -8.38 23.19
C GLY A 779 -5.52 -7.60 24.36
N VAL A 780 -5.44 -8.17 25.57
CA VAL A 780 -5.93 -7.53 26.80
C VAL A 780 -5.12 -6.26 27.09
N SER A 781 -3.80 -6.26 26.90
CA SER A 781 -2.95 -5.07 26.98
C SER A 781 -3.47 -3.94 26.09
N GLU A 782 -3.82 -4.24 24.84
CA GLU A 782 -4.39 -3.24 23.93
C GLU A 782 -5.80 -2.80 24.36
N ALA A 783 -6.65 -3.72 24.85
CA ALA A 783 -7.97 -3.36 25.37
C ALA A 783 -7.91 -2.44 26.59
N ILE A 784 -6.95 -2.67 27.49
CA ILE A 784 -6.66 -1.82 28.64
C ILE A 784 -6.17 -0.46 28.15
N ALA A 785 -5.18 -0.43 27.25
CA ALA A 785 -4.66 0.82 26.69
C ALA A 785 -5.75 1.63 25.95
N LYS A 786 -6.63 0.96 25.20
CA LYS A 786 -7.74 1.57 24.47
C LYS A 786 -8.76 2.24 25.41
N SER A 787 -8.89 1.76 26.64
CA SER A 787 -9.76 2.41 27.64
C SER A 787 -9.27 3.82 28.03
N CYS A 788 -7.99 4.13 27.81
CA CYS A 788 -7.44 5.47 27.99
C CYS A 788 -7.65 6.34 26.75
N CYS A 789 -7.13 5.91 25.59
CA CYS A 789 -7.26 6.61 24.31
C CYS A 789 -6.84 5.72 23.12
N GLU A 790 -7.23 6.13 21.90
CA GLU A 790 -6.84 5.44 20.66
C GLU A 790 -5.32 5.51 20.39
N GLU A 791 -4.64 6.59 20.79
CA GLU A 791 -3.17 6.69 20.67
C GLU A 791 -2.48 5.61 21.53
N ALA A 792 -2.97 5.35 22.75
CA ALA A 792 -2.46 4.31 23.62
C ALA A 792 -2.63 2.89 23.03
N SER A 793 -3.79 2.61 22.43
CA SER A 793 -4.02 1.37 21.67
C SER A 793 -3.04 1.23 20.50
N SER A 794 -2.76 2.34 19.79
CA SER A 794 -1.86 2.34 18.63
C SER A 794 -0.39 2.03 18.99
N ILE A 795 0.05 2.37 20.21
CA ILE A 795 1.40 2.05 20.69
C ILE A 795 1.57 0.53 20.82
N ILE A 796 0.60 -0.15 21.44
CA ILE A 796 0.62 -1.62 21.57
C ILE A 796 0.51 -2.29 20.21
N ALA A 797 -0.33 -1.75 19.31
CA ALA A 797 -0.44 -2.29 17.96
C ALA A 797 0.87 -2.14 17.16
N SER A 798 1.56 -1.00 17.33
CA SER A 798 2.86 -0.73 16.69
C SER A 798 3.96 -1.68 17.17
N SER A 799 3.96 -2.06 18.45
CA SER A 799 4.95 -3.03 18.96
C SER A 799 4.75 -4.43 18.36
N ARG A 800 3.51 -4.84 18.10
CA ARG A 800 3.24 -6.09 17.38
C ARG A 800 3.69 -6.04 15.93
N ILE A 801 3.52 -4.91 15.24
CA ILE A 801 4.05 -4.75 13.87
C ILE A 801 5.58 -4.82 13.84
N ALA A 802 6.26 -4.26 14.85
CA ALA A 802 7.72 -4.37 14.95
C ALA A 802 8.22 -5.82 14.94
N HIS A 803 7.42 -6.74 15.51
CA HIS A 803 7.66 -8.19 15.56
C HIS A 803 6.60 -8.99 14.79
N MET A 804 6.20 -8.53 13.60
CA MET A 804 5.10 -9.12 12.83
C MET A 804 5.24 -10.64 12.62
N HIS A 805 6.43 -11.11 12.22
CA HIS A 805 6.65 -12.52 11.91
C HIS A 805 6.50 -13.45 13.12
N PHE A 806 6.99 -13.01 14.28
CA PHE A 806 6.78 -13.71 15.54
C PHE A 806 5.28 -13.92 15.82
N TRP A 807 4.48 -12.87 15.66
CA TRP A 807 3.03 -12.94 15.88
C TRP A 807 2.29 -13.78 14.84
N GLU A 808 2.75 -13.79 13.58
CA GLU A 808 2.22 -14.70 12.54
C GLU A 808 2.48 -16.17 12.89
N LEU A 809 3.67 -16.49 13.41
CA LEU A 809 3.98 -17.83 13.90
C LEU A 809 3.06 -18.21 15.06
N VAL A 810 2.90 -17.35 16.07
CA VAL A 810 1.97 -17.57 17.20
C VAL A 810 0.54 -17.82 16.71
N ALA A 811 0.04 -17.00 15.77
CA ALA A 811 -1.29 -17.15 15.20
C ALA A 811 -1.51 -18.51 14.54
N SER A 812 -0.51 -19.00 13.79
CA SER A 812 -0.59 -20.27 13.07
C SER A 812 -0.80 -21.48 14.00
N PHE A 813 -0.23 -21.45 15.21
CA PHE A 813 -0.42 -22.50 16.21
C PHE A 813 -1.81 -22.42 16.82
N ILE A 814 -2.26 -21.22 17.22
CA ILE A 814 -3.53 -21.03 17.93
C ILE A 814 -4.74 -21.56 17.16
N MET A 815 -4.75 -21.43 15.83
CA MET A 815 -5.85 -21.95 14.99
C MET A 815 -6.14 -23.44 15.21
N HIS A 816 -5.09 -24.24 15.44
CA HIS A 816 -5.18 -25.70 15.59
C HIS A 816 -5.31 -26.15 17.05
N SER A 817 -5.43 -25.21 17.99
CA SER A 817 -5.57 -25.53 19.41
C SER A 817 -6.87 -26.29 19.69
N SER A 818 -6.80 -27.28 20.60
CA SER A 818 -7.96 -28.05 21.01
C SER A 818 -8.91 -27.23 21.90
N PRO A 819 -10.22 -27.53 21.93
CA PRO A 819 -11.16 -26.82 22.81
C PRO A 819 -10.78 -26.87 24.30
N GLN A 820 -10.17 -27.97 24.75
CA GLN A 820 -9.69 -28.13 26.14
C GLN A 820 -8.55 -27.15 26.45
N THR A 821 -7.59 -27.02 25.53
CA THR A 821 -6.47 -26.07 25.66
C THR A 821 -6.96 -24.63 25.67
N ARG A 822 -7.97 -24.31 24.84
CA ARG A 822 -8.61 -22.98 24.83
C ARG A 822 -9.30 -22.69 26.16
N ALA A 823 -10.05 -23.64 26.71
CA ALA A 823 -10.71 -23.49 28.00
C ALA A 823 -9.71 -23.24 29.14
N SER A 824 -8.63 -24.04 29.23
CA SER A 824 -7.59 -23.88 30.26
C SER A 824 -6.89 -22.51 30.20
N ALA A 825 -6.54 -22.07 28.99
CA ALA A 825 -5.93 -20.75 28.81
C ALA A 825 -6.88 -19.61 29.22
N LEU A 826 -8.17 -19.74 28.92
CA LEU A 826 -9.17 -18.73 29.28
C LEU A 826 -9.46 -18.69 30.78
N GLU A 827 -9.58 -19.85 31.44
CA GLU A 827 -9.71 -19.93 32.90
C GLU A 827 -8.51 -19.27 33.58
N SER A 828 -7.29 -19.50 33.06
CA SER A 828 -6.08 -18.84 33.57
C SER A 828 -6.14 -17.31 33.44
N MET A 829 -6.64 -16.80 32.31
CA MET A 829 -6.79 -15.36 32.09
C MET A 829 -7.89 -14.73 32.96
N GLU A 830 -8.98 -15.45 33.23
CA GLU A 830 -10.08 -14.98 34.09
C GLU A 830 -9.64 -14.87 35.56
N LEU A 831 -8.79 -15.79 36.03
CA LEU A 831 -8.24 -15.77 37.38
C LEU A 831 -7.25 -14.62 37.64
N TRP A 832 -6.74 -13.98 36.59
CA TRP A 832 -5.73 -12.92 36.68
C TRP A 832 -6.30 -11.60 37.23
N GLY A 833 -7.60 -11.33 37.08
CA GLY A 833 -8.25 -10.17 37.69
C GLY A 833 -7.91 -8.80 37.07
N LEU A 834 -7.54 -8.77 35.78
CA LEU A 834 -7.26 -7.55 35.02
C LEU A 834 -8.52 -6.69 34.76
N MET A 835 -8.37 -5.40 34.46
CA MET A 835 -9.50 -4.49 34.21
C MET A 835 -10.38 -4.89 33.01
N LYS A 836 -9.79 -5.54 32.00
CA LYS A 836 -10.47 -6.03 30.81
C LYS A 836 -10.21 -7.53 30.67
N GLY A 837 -11.25 -8.28 30.29
CA GLY A 837 -11.15 -9.73 30.08
C GLY A 837 -10.71 -10.12 28.67
N SER A 838 -10.47 -11.42 28.48
CA SER A 838 -10.04 -12.03 27.22
C SER A 838 -10.91 -11.65 26.01
N VAL A 839 -12.23 -11.56 26.18
CA VAL A 839 -13.16 -11.18 25.10
C VAL A 839 -12.90 -9.77 24.59
N SER A 840 -12.72 -8.78 25.49
CA SER A 840 -12.38 -7.42 25.09
C SER A 840 -10.98 -7.37 24.44
N GLY A 841 -10.05 -8.21 24.90
CA GLY A 841 -8.75 -8.38 24.26
C GLY A 841 -8.84 -8.88 22.82
N LEU A 842 -9.70 -9.87 22.56
CA LEU A 842 -9.94 -10.37 21.20
C LEU A 842 -10.57 -9.31 20.29
N TYR A 843 -11.49 -8.50 20.80
CA TYR A 843 -12.05 -7.38 20.04
C TYR A 843 -11.02 -6.30 19.71
N SER A 844 -10.10 -6.00 20.63
CA SER A 844 -9.00 -5.07 20.38
C SER A 844 -8.07 -5.55 19.27
N ILE A 845 -7.74 -6.85 19.24
CA ILE A 845 -6.96 -7.44 18.15
C ILE A 845 -7.75 -7.40 16.83
N LEU A 846 -9.03 -7.75 16.85
CA LEU A 846 -9.89 -7.80 15.67
C LEU A 846 -10.06 -6.43 15.01
N PHE A 847 -10.20 -5.37 15.81
CA PHE A 847 -10.42 -3.99 15.36
C PHE A 847 -9.22 -3.07 15.66
N SER A 848 -8.01 -3.63 15.66
CA SER A 848 -6.79 -2.88 15.96
C SER A 848 -6.55 -1.77 14.94
N SER A 849 -5.92 -0.68 15.38
CA SER A 849 -5.49 0.42 14.51
C SER A 849 -4.41 0.01 13.50
N GLN A 850 -3.71 -1.09 13.76
CA GLN A 850 -2.66 -1.64 12.90
C GLN A 850 -2.83 -3.17 12.84
N PRO A 851 -3.78 -3.67 12.02
CA PRO A 851 -4.16 -5.09 12.04
C PRO A 851 -3.11 -5.97 11.37
N ILE A 852 -2.71 -7.05 12.06
CA ILE A 852 -2.00 -8.19 11.46
C ILE A 852 -3.04 -9.22 11.06
N SER A 853 -3.10 -9.57 9.78
CA SER A 853 -4.16 -10.40 9.20
C SER A 853 -4.31 -11.77 9.86
N HIS A 854 -3.18 -12.44 10.12
CA HIS A 854 -3.13 -13.71 10.82
C HIS A 854 -3.76 -13.62 12.23
N LEU A 855 -3.43 -12.58 13.00
CA LEU A 855 -4.01 -12.36 14.33
C LEU A 855 -5.49 -11.99 14.25
N GLN A 856 -5.88 -11.17 13.27
CA GLN A 856 -7.27 -10.77 13.06
C GLN A 856 -8.17 -11.98 12.75
N PHE A 857 -7.69 -12.89 11.89
CA PHE A 857 -8.38 -14.12 11.56
C PHE A 857 -8.48 -15.07 12.77
N VAL A 858 -7.41 -15.21 13.56
CA VAL A 858 -7.43 -15.98 14.81
C VAL A 858 -8.42 -15.41 15.81
N ALA A 859 -8.42 -14.10 16.02
CA ALA A 859 -9.35 -13.44 16.94
C ALA A 859 -10.81 -13.68 16.50
N TYR A 860 -11.10 -13.52 15.21
CA TYR A 860 -12.40 -13.82 14.63
C TYR A 860 -12.82 -15.29 14.86
N SER A 861 -11.92 -16.24 14.60
CA SER A 861 -12.19 -17.66 14.80
C SER A 861 -12.39 -18.04 16.26
N LEU A 862 -11.64 -17.43 17.19
CA LEU A 862 -11.75 -17.72 18.62
C LEU A 862 -13.07 -17.20 19.20
N LEU A 863 -13.51 -15.99 18.80
CA LEU A 863 -14.80 -15.42 19.19
C LEU A 863 -15.99 -16.28 18.74
N LEU A 864 -15.86 -17.02 17.64
CA LEU A 864 -16.90 -17.93 17.12
C LEU A 864 -16.77 -19.38 17.65
N SER A 865 -15.76 -19.68 18.44
CA SER A 865 -15.52 -21.03 18.96
C SER A 865 -15.89 -21.17 20.44
N GLU A 866 -16.24 -22.39 20.87
CA GLU A 866 -16.43 -22.69 22.29
C GLU A 866 -15.08 -22.60 23.05
N PRO A 867 -15.03 -22.04 24.28
CA PRO A 867 -16.17 -21.65 25.13
C PRO A 867 -16.66 -20.20 24.96
N LEU A 868 -16.00 -19.39 24.13
CA LEU A 868 -16.24 -17.94 24.05
C LEU A 868 -17.49 -17.55 23.26
N CYS A 869 -17.96 -18.40 22.36
CA CYS A 869 -19.09 -18.10 21.47
C CYS A 869 -20.36 -17.62 22.21
N GLN A 870 -20.57 -18.06 23.45
CA GLN A 870 -21.74 -17.69 24.25
C GLN A 870 -21.58 -16.34 24.98
N ILE A 871 -20.34 -15.94 25.29
CA ILE A 871 -20.00 -14.75 26.10
C ILE A 871 -19.53 -13.58 25.21
N SER A 872 -19.17 -13.85 23.96
CA SER A 872 -18.64 -12.88 23.00
C SER A 872 -19.65 -11.83 22.53
N LEU A 873 -20.95 -12.17 22.48
CA LEU A 873 -22.01 -11.30 21.94
C LEU A 873 -22.64 -10.36 22.97
N VAL A 874 -22.88 -10.88 24.18
CA VAL A 874 -23.78 -10.28 25.16
C VAL A 874 -23.01 -9.92 26.43
N LYS A 875 -23.31 -8.77 27.04
CA LYS A 875 -22.70 -8.36 28.31
C LYS A 875 -23.12 -9.34 29.43
N GLU A 876 -22.14 -9.86 30.17
CA GLU A 876 -22.23 -10.97 31.15
C GLU A 876 -23.40 -10.91 32.15
N CYS A 877 -24.03 -9.75 32.36
CA CYS A 877 -25.16 -9.57 33.28
C CYS A 877 -26.55 -9.96 32.74
N SER A 878 -26.72 -10.31 31.46
CA SER A 878 -28.06 -10.43 30.84
C SER A 878 -28.51 -11.84 30.44
N LEU A 879 -27.63 -12.84 30.56
CA LEU A 879 -27.96 -14.26 30.43
C LEU A 879 -27.71 -14.92 31.78
N GLY A 880 -28.76 -15.13 32.57
CA GLY A 880 -28.68 -15.89 33.83
C GLY A 880 -28.28 -17.35 33.58
N LEU A 881 -27.02 -17.60 33.27
CA LEU A 881 -26.44 -18.93 33.18
C LEU A 881 -25.82 -19.27 34.54
N ASN A 882 -26.39 -20.31 35.13
CA ASN A 882 -26.06 -20.91 36.42
C ASN A 882 -24.57 -20.88 36.79
N ARG A 883 -24.23 -20.12 37.83
CA ARG A 883 -23.06 -20.38 38.68
C ARG A 883 -23.21 -21.81 39.21
N SER A 884 -22.22 -22.67 38.97
CA SER A 884 -22.19 -24.02 39.55
C SER A 884 -22.24 -23.91 41.08
N LEU A 885 -23.25 -24.56 41.67
CA LEU A 885 -23.44 -24.72 43.11
C LEU A 885 -22.22 -25.38 43.75
N THR A 886 -21.44 -24.62 44.51
CA THR A 886 -20.81 -25.12 45.75
C THR A 886 -20.58 -23.96 46.72
N GLN A 887 -21.21 -24.08 47.89
CA GLN A 887 -21.02 -23.29 49.12
C GLN A 887 -21.51 -21.83 49.07
N GLU A 888 -22.69 -21.56 49.63
CA GLU A 888 -22.83 -21.18 51.05
C GLU A 888 -24.31 -21.11 51.45
N SER A 889 -24.56 -21.45 52.70
CA SER A 889 -25.83 -21.60 53.39
C SER A 889 -26.45 -20.29 53.87
N ASP A 890 -27.77 -20.33 54.04
CA ASP A 890 -28.61 -19.50 54.91
C ASP A 890 -28.74 -18.01 54.60
N MET A 891 -29.89 -17.64 54.01
CA MET A 891 -30.97 -16.90 54.68
C MET A 891 -32.05 -16.54 53.66
N GLU A 892 -33.23 -17.15 53.81
CA GLU A 892 -34.45 -16.73 53.12
C GLU A 892 -34.89 -15.35 53.58
N GLN A 893 -35.18 -14.44 52.64
CA GLN A 893 -36.25 -13.46 52.81
C GLN A 893 -36.84 -13.03 51.46
N SER A 894 -38.11 -13.40 51.32
CA SER A 894 -39.14 -12.98 50.37
C SER A 894 -38.96 -11.62 49.69
N VAL A 895 -38.98 -11.61 48.35
CA VAL A 895 -39.48 -10.50 47.54
C VAL A 895 -40.42 -11.07 46.47
N GLU A 896 -41.62 -10.51 46.43
CA GLU A 896 -42.75 -10.88 45.57
C GLU A 896 -42.41 -10.82 44.07
N LEU A 897 -42.92 -11.81 43.34
CA LEU A 897 -42.92 -11.90 41.87
C LEU A 897 -43.75 -10.76 41.27
N MET A 898 -43.06 -9.78 40.66
CA MET A 898 -43.61 -8.98 39.56
C MET A 898 -43.19 -9.63 38.23
N PRO A 899 -44.03 -9.66 37.18
CA PRO A 899 -43.64 -10.17 35.88
C PRO A 899 -42.58 -9.24 35.27
N ASP A 900 -41.42 -9.79 34.94
CA ASP A 900 -40.27 -9.11 34.33
C ASP A 900 -40.70 -8.20 33.16
N SER A 901 -40.64 -6.89 33.39
CA SER A 901 -40.63 -5.88 32.34
C SER A 901 -39.31 -5.98 31.56
N GLU A 902 -39.40 -6.32 30.27
CA GLU A 902 -38.46 -6.03 29.18
C GLU A 902 -36.98 -5.79 29.57
N LYS A 903 -36.22 -6.86 29.85
CA LYS A 903 -34.75 -6.80 29.75
C LYS A 903 -34.34 -6.85 28.27
N THR A 904 -34.12 -5.66 27.70
CA THR A 904 -33.54 -5.45 26.37
C THR A 904 -32.17 -6.15 26.26
N LEU A 905 -31.86 -6.69 25.07
CA LEU A 905 -30.56 -7.31 24.81
C LEU A 905 -29.53 -6.20 24.60
N ASP A 906 -28.53 -6.13 25.47
CA ASP A 906 -27.40 -5.21 25.34
C ASP A 906 -26.22 -5.96 24.71
N LEU A 907 -25.96 -5.66 23.44
CA LEU A 907 -24.73 -6.07 22.77
C LEU A 907 -23.52 -5.44 23.48
N ARG A 908 -22.36 -6.09 23.38
CA ARG A 908 -21.10 -5.49 23.83
C ARG A 908 -20.84 -4.16 23.11
N GLU A 909 -20.33 -3.19 23.87
CA GLU A 909 -20.10 -1.80 23.42
C GLU A 909 -19.16 -1.75 22.21
N GLU A 910 -18.18 -2.67 22.16
CA GLU A 910 -17.23 -2.82 21.06
C GLU A 910 -17.91 -3.19 19.73
N LEU A 911 -19.01 -3.95 19.77
CA LEU A 911 -19.79 -4.33 18.59
C LEU A 911 -20.90 -3.34 18.29
N SER A 912 -21.62 -2.85 19.31
CA SER A 912 -22.74 -1.94 19.11
C SER A 912 -22.30 -0.65 18.43
N ALA A 913 -21.15 -0.09 18.80
CA ALA A 913 -20.62 1.13 18.18
C ALA A 913 -20.37 0.98 16.67
N LEU A 914 -19.89 -0.19 16.22
CA LEU A 914 -19.60 -0.45 14.80
C LEU A 914 -20.84 -0.84 14.00
N ILE A 915 -21.79 -1.54 14.61
CA ILE A 915 -23.03 -1.97 13.96
C ILE A 915 -24.05 -0.82 13.87
N GLU A 916 -24.15 0.01 14.91
CA GLU A 916 -25.02 1.20 14.96
C GLU A 916 -24.40 2.42 14.28
N MET A 917 -23.19 2.31 13.74
CA MET A 917 -22.50 3.42 13.07
C MET A 917 -23.35 3.97 11.93
N PRO A 918 -23.57 5.31 11.87
CA PRO A 918 -24.49 5.89 10.91
C PRO A 918 -24.04 5.59 9.47
N THR A 919 -24.85 4.82 8.76
CA THR A 919 -24.58 4.38 7.39
C THR A 919 -24.37 5.55 6.42
N SER A 920 -24.90 6.74 6.73
CA SER A 920 -24.67 7.97 5.96
C SER A 920 -23.21 8.43 5.97
N GLU A 921 -22.50 8.23 7.08
CA GLU A 921 -21.07 8.54 7.19
C GLU A 921 -20.25 7.47 6.46
N LEU A 922 -20.59 6.19 6.67
CA LEU A 922 -19.96 5.07 5.95
C LEU A 922 -20.04 5.20 4.43
N LEU A 923 -21.19 5.59 3.88
CA LEU A 923 -21.39 5.74 2.43
C LEU A 923 -20.46 6.79 1.80
N GLN A 924 -19.97 7.76 2.58
CA GLN A 924 -19.07 8.82 2.13
C GLN A 924 -17.58 8.48 2.29
N THR A 925 -17.27 7.49 3.15
CA THR A 925 -15.88 7.01 3.32
C THR A 925 -15.38 6.28 2.08
N ASP A 926 -14.06 6.29 1.86
CA ASP A 926 -13.40 5.52 0.81
C ASP A 926 -13.74 4.01 0.92
N LEU A 927 -13.78 3.30 -0.21
CA LEU A 927 -14.13 1.88 -0.28
C LEU A 927 -13.17 1.00 0.53
N LEU A 928 -11.93 1.43 0.71
CA LEU A 928 -10.92 0.71 1.48
C LEU A 928 -10.67 1.34 2.86
N ALA A 929 -11.52 2.29 3.29
CA ALA A 929 -11.39 2.93 4.59
C ALA A 929 -11.54 1.93 5.74
N ARG A 930 -10.76 2.13 6.80
CA ARG A 930 -10.71 1.22 7.97
C ARG A 930 -12.09 1.04 8.63
N ASP A 931 -12.83 2.13 8.83
CA ASP A 931 -14.12 2.09 9.53
C ASP A 931 -15.14 1.22 8.78
N ARG A 932 -15.07 1.25 7.45
CA ARG A 932 -15.90 0.42 6.56
C ARG A 932 -15.51 -1.05 6.64
N VAL A 933 -14.21 -1.38 6.62
CA VAL A 933 -13.71 -2.75 6.83
C VAL A 933 -14.16 -3.28 8.19
N ASN A 934 -13.98 -2.48 9.25
CA ASN A 934 -14.36 -2.86 10.61
C ASN A 934 -15.87 -3.09 10.75
N ALA A 935 -16.71 -2.25 10.12
CA ALA A 935 -18.15 -2.46 10.09
C ALA A 935 -18.51 -3.79 9.39
N PHE A 936 -17.88 -4.11 8.27
CA PHE A 936 -18.14 -5.37 7.53
C PHE A 936 -17.74 -6.60 8.35
N ILE A 937 -16.62 -6.53 9.08
CA ILE A 937 -16.17 -7.59 10.00
C ILE A 937 -17.12 -7.71 11.21
N ALA A 938 -17.60 -6.60 11.77
CA ALA A 938 -18.58 -6.63 12.87
C ALA A 938 -19.89 -7.30 12.43
N TRP A 939 -20.39 -6.96 11.23
CA TRP A 939 -21.55 -7.63 10.63
C TRP A 939 -21.30 -9.10 10.34
N SER A 940 -20.11 -9.47 9.87
CA SER A 940 -19.78 -10.88 9.60
C SER A 940 -19.77 -11.70 10.90
N LEU A 941 -19.31 -11.12 12.01
CA LEU A 941 -19.31 -11.75 13.32
C LEU A 941 -20.73 -11.93 13.85
N LEU A 942 -21.57 -10.88 13.79
CA LEU A 942 -22.97 -10.93 14.20
C LEU A 942 -23.77 -12.00 13.45
N LEU A 943 -23.62 -12.06 12.12
CA LEU A 943 -24.31 -13.05 11.28
C LEU A 943 -23.84 -14.47 11.55
N SER A 944 -22.53 -14.67 11.77
CA SER A 944 -21.98 -15.99 12.11
C SER A 944 -22.46 -16.47 13.47
N HIS A 945 -22.53 -15.58 14.45
CA HIS A 945 -23.14 -15.87 15.74
C HIS A 945 -24.63 -16.19 15.64
N LEU A 946 -25.39 -15.44 14.84
CA LEU A 946 -26.79 -15.72 14.59
C LEU A 946 -26.98 -17.11 13.95
N GLN A 947 -26.06 -17.55 13.08
CA GLN A 947 -26.07 -18.89 12.51
C GLN A 947 -25.79 -20.00 13.55
N LEU A 948 -24.90 -19.75 14.52
CA LEU A 948 -24.55 -20.72 15.57
C LEU A 948 -25.66 -20.89 16.63
N LEU A 949 -26.50 -19.87 16.83
CA LEU A 949 -27.61 -19.93 17.79
C LEU A 949 -28.74 -20.85 17.31
N PRO A 950 -29.25 -21.76 18.16
CA PRO A 950 -30.38 -22.63 17.81
C PRO A 950 -31.60 -21.83 17.34
N PRO A 951 -32.35 -22.30 16.32
CA PRO A 951 -33.46 -21.56 15.72
C PRO A 951 -34.58 -21.22 16.71
N ALA A 952 -34.84 -22.08 17.69
CA ALA A 952 -35.86 -21.89 18.73
C ALA A 952 -35.36 -21.17 20.01
N SER A 953 -34.13 -20.61 20.00
CA SER A 953 -33.56 -19.96 21.19
C SER A 953 -34.07 -18.52 21.37
N ILE A 954 -34.40 -18.16 22.62
CA ILE A 954 -34.79 -16.79 23.00
C ILE A 954 -33.68 -15.79 22.66
N ALA A 955 -32.42 -16.19 22.76
CA ALA A 955 -31.27 -15.36 22.39
C ALA A 955 -31.30 -14.98 20.91
N ARG A 956 -31.59 -15.93 20.01
CA ARG A 956 -31.74 -15.67 18.57
C ARG A 956 -32.87 -14.70 18.30
N GLU A 957 -34.03 -14.89 18.92
CA GLU A 957 -35.18 -14.00 18.77
C GLU A 957 -34.87 -12.57 19.23
N LYS A 958 -34.17 -12.41 20.37
CA LYS A 958 -33.74 -11.09 20.86
C LYS A 958 -32.75 -10.39 19.93
N VAL A 959 -31.79 -11.11 19.34
CA VAL A 959 -30.85 -10.54 18.36
C VAL A 959 -31.59 -10.10 17.09
N LEU A 960 -32.53 -10.93 16.60
CA LEU A 960 -33.37 -10.58 15.45
C LEU A 960 -34.22 -9.32 15.73
N GLN A 961 -34.81 -9.23 16.92
CA GLN A 961 -35.58 -8.06 17.35
C GLN A 961 -34.69 -6.81 17.44
N TYR A 962 -33.48 -6.92 18.00
CA TYR A 962 -32.51 -5.82 18.04
C TYR A 962 -32.17 -5.30 16.64
N ILE A 963 -31.92 -6.19 15.68
CA ILE A 963 -31.63 -5.81 14.29
C ILE A 963 -32.83 -5.10 13.65
N GLN A 964 -34.05 -5.57 13.90
CA GLN A 964 -35.26 -4.98 13.34
C GLN A 964 -35.59 -3.60 13.94
N ASP A 965 -35.33 -3.40 15.24
CA ASP A 965 -35.74 -2.20 15.96
C ASP A 965 -34.70 -1.07 15.90
N LYS A 966 -33.41 -1.40 15.99
CA LYS A 966 -32.34 -0.40 16.13
C LYS A 966 -31.52 -0.14 14.87
N ILE A 967 -31.50 -1.06 13.91
CA ILE A 967 -30.57 -0.98 12.77
C ILE A 967 -31.30 -0.60 11.48
N SER A 968 -30.79 0.44 10.81
CA SER A 968 -31.28 0.84 9.48
C SER A 968 -30.83 -0.14 8.39
N PRO A 969 -31.71 -0.53 7.44
CA PRO A 969 -31.37 -1.40 6.32
C PRO A 969 -30.32 -0.85 5.33
N CYS A 970 -29.90 0.40 5.49
CA CYS A 970 -28.92 1.09 4.63
C CYS A 970 -27.52 0.44 4.59
N MET A 971 -27.19 -0.50 5.49
CA MET A 971 -25.95 -1.29 5.39
C MET A 971 -25.86 -2.06 4.05
N LEU A 972 -27.02 -2.46 3.50
CA LEU A 972 -27.09 -3.12 2.19
C LEU A 972 -26.67 -2.17 1.06
N ASP A 973 -26.90 -0.87 1.18
CA ASP A 973 -26.41 0.12 0.21
C ASP A 973 -24.87 0.16 0.19
N CYS A 974 -24.23 0.11 1.38
CA CYS A 974 -22.78 0.01 1.50
C CYS A 974 -22.25 -1.28 0.86
N ILE A 975 -22.92 -2.42 1.07
CA ILE A 975 -22.55 -3.71 0.46
C ILE A 975 -22.58 -3.62 -1.06
N PHE A 976 -23.63 -3.03 -1.65
CA PHE A 976 -23.76 -2.91 -3.10
C PHE A 976 -22.86 -1.83 -3.74
N GLN A 977 -22.20 -0.96 -2.97
CA GLN A 977 -21.08 -0.14 -3.48
C GLN A 977 -19.86 -1.01 -3.84
N HIS A 978 -19.68 -2.17 -3.20
CA HIS A 978 -18.60 -3.12 -3.49
C HIS A 978 -18.96 -4.17 -4.55
N ILE A 979 -20.22 -4.20 -4.98
CA ILE A 979 -20.73 -5.13 -6.00
C ILE A 979 -21.16 -4.28 -7.21
N PRO A 980 -20.25 -3.94 -8.12
CA PRO A 980 -20.57 -3.05 -9.25
C PRO A 980 -21.48 -3.77 -10.26
N LEU A 981 -22.78 -3.56 -10.12
CA LEU A 981 -23.78 -4.09 -11.04
C LEU A 981 -24.01 -3.09 -12.19
N ARG A 982 -23.93 -3.54 -13.45
CA ARG A 982 -24.21 -2.68 -14.62
C ARG A 982 -25.65 -2.15 -14.55
N THR A 983 -25.81 -0.84 -14.68
CA THR A 983 -27.10 -0.22 -14.99
C THR A 983 -27.44 -0.56 -16.44
N ALA A 984 -28.48 -1.36 -16.64
CA ALA A 984 -28.91 -1.74 -17.98
C ALA A 984 -29.35 -0.50 -18.76
N ALA A 985 -28.50 -0.02 -19.67
CA ALA A 985 -28.93 0.88 -20.73
C ALA A 985 -30.02 0.17 -21.55
N ALA A 986 -31.14 0.85 -21.79
CA ALA A 986 -32.26 0.35 -22.55
C ALA A 986 -31.86 0.08 -24.01
N CYS A 987 -31.33 -1.11 -24.30
CA CYS A 987 -31.21 -1.61 -25.66
C CYS A 987 -31.38 -3.12 -25.67
N GLY A 988 -32.48 -3.57 -26.29
CA GLY A 988 -32.78 -4.98 -26.44
C GLY A 988 -31.76 -5.68 -27.34
N LYS A 989 -31.04 -6.65 -26.77
CA LYS A 989 -30.64 -7.93 -27.37
C LYS A 989 -29.93 -8.77 -26.31
N LYS A 990 -30.44 -9.99 -26.07
CA LYS A 990 -29.82 -11.00 -25.21
C LYS A 990 -28.44 -11.35 -25.77
N LYS A 991 -27.39 -10.78 -25.17
CA LYS A 991 -26.04 -11.34 -25.15
C LYS A 991 -25.66 -11.33 -23.69
N ASP A 992 -25.29 -12.48 -23.15
CA ASP A 992 -24.94 -12.66 -21.74
C ASP A 992 -23.95 -11.57 -21.35
N ALA A 993 -24.41 -10.63 -20.51
CA ALA A 993 -23.58 -9.52 -20.08
C ALA A 993 -22.57 -10.09 -19.10
N GLU A 994 -21.33 -10.26 -19.56
CA GLU A 994 -20.19 -10.58 -18.69
C GLU A 994 -20.21 -9.61 -17.50
N LEU A 995 -20.25 -10.19 -16.29
CA LEU A 995 -20.16 -9.45 -15.04
C LEU A 995 -18.79 -8.77 -14.99
N MET A 996 -18.70 -7.64 -14.30
CA MET A 996 -17.41 -7.09 -13.94
C MET A 996 -16.67 -8.11 -13.03
N PRO A 997 -15.33 -8.20 -13.10
CA PRO A 997 -14.56 -9.17 -12.31
C PRO A 997 -14.90 -9.14 -10.81
N GLU A 998 -15.06 -7.93 -10.24
CA GLU A 998 -15.42 -7.73 -8.84
C GLU A 998 -16.81 -8.29 -8.49
N ALA A 999 -17.79 -8.10 -9.39
CA ALA A 999 -19.15 -8.60 -9.21
C ALA A 999 -19.22 -10.13 -9.35
N GLU A 1000 -18.35 -10.73 -10.17
CA GLU A 1000 -18.21 -12.18 -10.27
C GLU A 1000 -17.60 -12.78 -8.98
N VAL A 1001 -16.54 -12.17 -8.44
CA VAL A 1001 -15.96 -12.57 -7.14
C VAL A 1001 -17.01 -12.50 -6.03
N ALA A 1002 -17.77 -11.39 -5.96
CA ALA A 1002 -18.86 -11.24 -5.00
C ALA A 1002 -19.95 -12.30 -5.20
N ALA A 1003 -20.33 -12.61 -6.44
CA ALA A 1003 -21.33 -13.62 -6.74
C ALA A 1003 -20.93 -15.03 -6.27
N ILE A 1004 -19.67 -15.41 -6.52
CA ILE A 1004 -19.11 -16.69 -6.06
C ILE A 1004 -19.09 -16.73 -4.53
N ALA A 1005 -18.67 -15.65 -3.87
CA ALA A 1005 -18.65 -15.55 -2.42
C ALA A 1005 -20.06 -15.63 -1.80
N SER A 1006 -21.05 -14.94 -2.37
CA SER A 1006 -22.46 -15.04 -1.93
C SER A 1006 -22.97 -16.48 -2.00
N LYS A 1007 -22.75 -17.14 -3.15
CA LYS A 1007 -23.17 -18.52 -3.36
C LYS A 1007 -22.50 -19.47 -2.38
N ASN A 1008 -21.19 -19.32 -2.19
CA ASN A 1008 -20.42 -20.17 -1.27
C ASN A 1008 -20.89 -19.97 0.17
N ALA A 1009 -21.06 -18.72 0.63
CA ALA A 1009 -21.53 -18.42 1.98
C ALA A 1009 -22.92 -19.00 2.27
N ILE A 1010 -23.84 -18.98 1.29
CA ILE A 1010 -25.16 -19.61 1.43
C ILE A 1010 -25.04 -21.13 1.58
N ILE A 1011 -24.20 -21.77 0.75
CA ILE A 1011 -24.02 -23.23 0.75
C ILE A 1011 -23.32 -23.72 2.02
N THR A 1012 -22.24 -23.05 2.42
CA THR A 1012 -21.46 -23.44 3.61
C THR A 1012 -22.05 -22.92 4.91
N SER A 1013 -22.99 -21.96 4.83
CA SER A 1013 -23.50 -21.21 5.99
C SER A 1013 -22.38 -20.60 6.84
N SER A 1014 -21.29 -20.14 6.21
CA SER A 1014 -20.11 -19.61 6.90
C SER A 1014 -19.42 -18.49 6.12
N LEU A 1015 -18.98 -17.46 6.84
CA LEU A 1015 -18.19 -16.33 6.32
C LEU A 1015 -16.68 -16.49 6.54
N LEU A 1016 -16.26 -17.57 7.20
CA LEU A 1016 -14.86 -17.83 7.53
C LEU A 1016 -13.93 -17.78 6.29
N PRO A 1017 -14.30 -18.36 5.13
CA PRO A 1017 -13.44 -18.29 3.93
C PRO A 1017 -13.24 -16.87 3.40
N CYS A 1018 -14.27 -16.01 3.49
CA CYS A 1018 -14.16 -14.61 3.10
C CYS A 1018 -13.19 -13.85 4.02
N MET A 1019 -13.20 -14.17 5.32
CA MET A 1019 -12.30 -13.56 6.30
C MET A 1019 -10.85 -14.00 6.15
N GLU A 1020 -10.61 -15.25 5.80
CA GLU A 1020 -9.27 -15.75 5.49
C GLU A 1020 -8.66 -15.02 4.29
N SER A 1021 -9.46 -14.80 3.24
CA SER A 1021 -9.01 -14.13 2.02
C SER A 1021 -8.93 -12.60 2.13
N LEU A 1022 -9.28 -12.00 3.27
CA LEU A 1022 -9.41 -10.54 3.40
C LEU A 1022 -8.06 -9.81 3.24
N SER A 1023 -6.94 -10.47 3.54
CA SER A 1023 -5.60 -9.88 3.48
C SER A 1023 -4.85 -10.28 2.21
N PRO A 1024 -4.20 -9.33 1.49
CA PRO A 1024 -4.20 -7.88 1.74
C PRO A 1024 -5.55 -7.22 1.42
N ILE A 1025 -5.89 -6.14 2.14
CA ILE A 1025 -7.15 -5.41 1.93
C ILE A 1025 -7.12 -4.76 0.54
N GLY A 1026 -7.94 -5.29 -0.37
CA GLY A 1026 -8.08 -4.79 -1.73
C GLY A 1026 -9.53 -4.78 -2.17
N THR A 1027 -9.78 -4.20 -3.34
CA THR A 1027 -11.14 -4.07 -3.91
C THR A 1027 -11.80 -5.43 -4.11
N TRP A 1028 -11.04 -6.44 -4.54
CA TRP A 1028 -11.53 -7.80 -4.77
C TRP A 1028 -11.86 -8.54 -3.48
N GLN A 1029 -11.02 -8.39 -2.45
CA GLN A 1029 -11.22 -8.96 -1.12
C GLN A 1029 -12.46 -8.35 -0.45
N MET A 1030 -12.63 -7.03 -0.57
CA MET A 1030 -13.83 -6.34 -0.09
C MET A 1030 -15.08 -6.75 -0.86
N ALA A 1031 -15.00 -6.95 -2.19
CA ALA A 1031 -16.11 -7.47 -2.99
C ALA A 1031 -16.49 -8.91 -2.58
N SER A 1032 -15.51 -9.79 -2.31
CA SER A 1032 -15.73 -11.13 -1.78
C SER A 1032 -16.45 -11.09 -0.43
N LEU A 1033 -15.98 -10.26 0.52
CA LEU A 1033 -16.62 -10.09 1.82
C LEU A 1033 -18.04 -9.52 1.70
N ALA A 1034 -18.23 -8.49 0.87
CA ALA A 1034 -19.54 -7.89 0.60
C ALA A 1034 -20.53 -8.93 0.03
N GLY A 1035 -20.07 -9.73 -0.94
CA GLY A 1035 -20.84 -10.84 -1.50
C GLY A 1035 -21.21 -11.87 -0.44
N GLY A 1036 -20.25 -12.31 0.38
CA GLY A 1036 -20.49 -13.23 1.48
C GLY A 1036 -21.53 -12.70 2.49
N LEU A 1037 -21.37 -11.44 2.92
CA LEU A 1037 -22.30 -10.75 3.81
C LEU A 1037 -23.71 -10.71 3.23
N TYR A 1038 -23.86 -10.32 1.96
CA TYR A 1038 -25.16 -10.33 1.28
C TYR A 1038 -25.79 -11.73 1.27
N GLY A 1039 -24.99 -12.74 0.95
CA GLY A 1039 -25.41 -14.15 0.94
C GLY A 1039 -25.90 -14.64 2.31
N MET A 1040 -25.23 -14.25 3.39
CA MET A 1040 -25.67 -14.60 4.75
C MET A 1040 -26.85 -13.78 5.22
N MET A 1041 -26.90 -12.48 4.94
CA MET A 1041 -28.03 -11.61 5.26
C MET A 1041 -29.31 -12.11 4.57
N ILE A 1042 -29.24 -12.51 3.30
CA ILE A 1042 -30.42 -12.98 2.58
C ILE A 1042 -30.91 -14.36 3.09
N ARG A 1043 -30.01 -15.19 3.61
CA ARG A 1043 -30.33 -16.49 4.23
C ARG A 1043 -30.91 -16.33 5.64
N LEU A 1044 -30.29 -15.50 6.48
CA LEU A 1044 -30.62 -15.37 7.91
C LEU A 1044 -31.65 -14.29 8.23
N LEU A 1045 -31.67 -13.22 7.44
CA LEU A 1045 -32.47 -12.02 7.65
C LEU A 1045 -33.30 -11.68 6.39
N PRO A 1046 -34.10 -12.63 5.84
CA PRO A 1046 -34.81 -12.41 4.59
C PRO A 1046 -35.85 -11.27 4.68
N SER A 1047 -36.48 -11.07 5.84
CA SER A 1047 -37.41 -9.96 6.08
C SER A 1047 -36.71 -8.58 6.02
N TYR A 1048 -35.52 -8.48 6.63
CA TYR A 1048 -34.71 -7.26 6.65
C TYR A 1048 -34.25 -6.86 5.24
N VAL A 1049 -33.72 -7.82 4.47
CA VAL A 1049 -33.28 -7.59 3.08
C VAL A 1049 -34.46 -7.23 2.18
N ARG A 1050 -35.62 -7.88 2.37
CA ARG A 1050 -36.85 -7.57 1.62
C ARG A 1050 -37.34 -6.16 1.90
N GLY A 1051 -37.36 -5.74 3.18
CA GLY A 1051 -37.74 -4.38 3.57
C GLY A 1051 -36.88 -3.32 2.88
N TRP A 1052 -35.56 -3.50 2.89
CA TRP A 1052 -34.61 -2.68 2.13
C TRP A 1052 -34.91 -2.69 0.63
N PHE A 1053 -35.02 -3.87 0.02
CA PHE A 1053 -35.25 -3.99 -1.42
C PHE A 1053 -36.54 -3.28 -1.86
N THR A 1054 -37.60 -3.33 -1.05
CA THR A 1054 -38.87 -2.64 -1.32
C THR A 1054 -38.79 -1.12 -1.14
N SER A 1055 -37.82 -0.60 -0.38
CA SER A 1055 -37.64 0.84 -0.18
C SER A 1055 -36.75 1.50 -1.24
N LEU A 1056 -36.07 0.71 -2.08
CA LEU A 1056 -35.24 1.20 -3.19
C LEU A 1056 -36.06 1.98 -4.21
N ARG A 1057 -35.65 3.23 -4.46
CA ARG A 1057 -36.30 4.13 -5.44
C ARG A 1057 -35.73 3.96 -6.86
N ASP A 1058 -34.45 3.59 -6.98
CA ASP A 1058 -33.82 3.39 -8.27
C ASP A 1058 -34.25 2.05 -8.87
N ARG A 1059 -35.11 2.14 -9.90
CA ARG A 1059 -35.66 0.99 -10.61
C ARG A 1059 -34.60 0.21 -11.39
N SER A 1060 -33.53 0.89 -11.85
CA SER A 1060 -32.45 0.24 -12.60
C SER A 1060 -31.58 -0.61 -11.68
N LEU A 1061 -31.16 -0.05 -10.54
CA LEU A 1061 -30.43 -0.76 -9.49
C LEU A 1061 -31.24 -1.93 -8.93
N SER A 1062 -32.53 -1.71 -8.64
CA SER A 1062 -33.44 -2.76 -8.15
C SER A 1062 -33.52 -3.94 -9.13
N TYR A 1063 -33.60 -3.68 -10.43
CA TYR A 1063 -33.60 -4.73 -11.45
C TYR A 1063 -32.27 -5.49 -11.49
N SER A 1064 -31.14 -4.79 -11.42
CA SER A 1064 -29.83 -5.41 -11.43
C SER A 1064 -29.59 -6.29 -10.20
N ILE A 1065 -29.99 -5.83 -9.01
CA ILE A 1065 -29.94 -6.62 -7.76
C ILE A 1065 -30.84 -7.86 -7.87
N GLU A 1066 -32.06 -7.71 -8.41
CA GLU A 1066 -32.96 -8.84 -8.60
C GLU A 1066 -32.37 -9.88 -9.57
N SER A 1067 -31.73 -9.42 -10.65
CA SER A 1067 -31.06 -10.30 -11.61
C SER A 1067 -29.87 -11.02 -11.00
N PHE A 1068 -29.04 -10.32 -10.22
CA PHE A 1068 -27.90 -10.89 -9.49
C PHE A 1068 -28.36 -11.98 -8.51
N THR A 1069 -29.38 -11.68 -7.71
CA THR A 1069 -29.93 -12.59 -6.70
C THR A 1069 -30.53 -13.84 -7.35
N ARG A 1070 -31.32 -13.65 -8.43
CA ARG A 1070 -31.93 -14.75 -9.20
C ARG A 1070 -30.89 -15.73 -9.75
N ALA A 1071 -29.74 -15.22 -10.21
CA ALA A 1071 -28.70 -16.04 -10.83
C ALA A 1071 -27.84 -16.79 -9.79
N TRP A 1072 -27.47 -16.13 -8.69
CA TRP A 1072 -26.40 -16.65 -7.81
C TRP A 1072 -26.87 -17.02 -6.40
N CYS A 1073 -27.87 -16.33 -5.85
CA CYS A 1073 -28.29 -16.49 -4.45
C CYS A 1073 -29.56 -17.34 -4.31
N SER A 1074 -30.57 -17.13 -5.16
CA SER A 1074 -31.85 -17.84 -5.06
C SER A 1074 -31.75 -19.36 -5.31
N PRO A 1075 -30.96 -19.87 -6.30
CA PRO A 1075 -30.90 -21.30 -6.54
C PRO A 1075 -30.48 -22.16 -5.32
N PRO A 1076 -29.40 -21.86 -4.58
CA PRO A 1076 -29.06 -22.64 -3.38
C PRO A 1076 -30.09 -22.51 -2.25
N LEU A 1077 -30.72 -21.35 -2.06
CA LEU A 1077 -31.78 -21.15 -1.05
C LEU A 1077 -33.04 -21.97 -1.36
N LEU A 1078 -33.48 -21.96 -2.62
CA LEU A 1078 -34.65 -22.73 -3.07
C LEU A 1078 -34.42 -24.22 -2.90
N LEU A 1079 -33.21 -24.71 -3.21
CA LEU A 1079 -32.86 -26.11 -3.01
C LEU A 1079 -32.90 -26.51 -1.53
N ASP A 1080 -32.40 -25.66 -0.63
CA ASP A 1080 -32.44 -25.90 0.81
C ASP A 1080 -33.89 -25.98 1.32
N GLU A 1081 -34.75 -25.03 0.95
CA GLU A 1081 -36.19 -25.04 1.30
C GLU A 1081 -36.90 -26.32 0.81
N PHE A 1082 -36.66 -26.72 -0.44
CA PHE A 1082 -37.25 -27.94 -1.00
C PHE A 1082 -36.76 -29.21 -0.29
N CYS A 1083 -35.51 -29.25 0.14
CA CYS A 1083 -34.97 -30.36 0.93
C CYS A 1083 -35.63 -30.39 2.31
N GLN A 1084 -35.67 -29.25 3.02
CA GLN A 1084 -36.30 -29.15 4.34
C GLN A 1084 -37.76 -29.59 4.33
N VAL A 1085 -38.55 -29.16 3.33
CA VAL A 1085 -39.96 -29.58 3.18
C VAL A 1085 -40.09 -31.08 2.96
N LYS A 1086 -39.19 -31.69 2.19
CA LYS A 1086 -39.20 -33.14 1.92
C LYS A 1086 -38.81 -33.96 3.14
N ASP A 1087 -37.85 -33.46 3.94
CA ASP A 1087 -37.27 -34.21 5.06
C ASP A 1087 -38.11 -34.07 6.35
N SER A 1088 -38.85 -32.98 6.52
CA SER A 1088 -39.62 -32.68 7.74
C SER A 1088 -41.09 -33.12 7.71
N LEU A 1089 -41.68 -33.29 6.52
CA LEU A 1089 -43.11 -33.58 6.38
C LEU A 1089 -43.34 -35.04 5.98
N TYR A 1090 -43.88 -35.82 6.90
CA TYR A 1090 -44.30 -37.20 6.63
C TYR A 1090 -45.66 -37.22 5.94
N ALA A 1091 -45.74 -37.98 4.85
CA ALA A 1091 -47.02 -38.29 4.22
C ALA A 1091 -47.80 -39.27 5.12
N ASP A 1092 -49.09 -39.02 5.27
CA ASP A 1092 -50.04 -39.85 6.01
C ASP A 1092 -51.24 -40.16 5.07
N ASP A 1093 -52.13 -41.07 5.46
CA ASP A 1093 -53.27 -41.50 4.63
C ASP A 1093 -54.17 -40.31 4.21
N ASN A 1094 -54.19 -39.25 5.01
CA ASN A 1094 -54.99 -38.05 4.79
C ASN A 1094 -54.17 -36.85 4.25
N PHE A 1095 -52.85 -36.97 4.08
CA PHE A 1095 -51.98 -35.83 3.75
C PHE A 1095 -50.76 -36.22 2.89
N SER A 1096 -50.56 -35.53 1.77
CA SER A 1096 -49.41 -35.74 0.88
C SER A 1096 -48.81 -34.43 0.40
N VAL A 1097 -47.48 -34.36 0.30
CA VAL A 1097 -46.74 -33.20 -0.22
C VAL A 1097 -45.93 -33.59 -1.45
N SER A 1098 -46.01 -32.78 -2.51
CA SER A 1098 -45.21 -32.94 -3.72
C SER A 1098 -44.48 -31.63 -4.05
N VAL A 1099 -43.23 -31.74 -4.50
CA VAL A 1099 -42.36 -30.59 -4.78
C VAL A 1099 -41.98 -30.59 -6.27
N ASN A 1100 -42.34 -29.53 -6.98
CA ASN A 1100 -41.98 -29.31 -8.37
C ASN A 1100 -40.84 -28.28 -8.48
N ARG A 1101 -39.61 -28.79 -8.64
CA ARG A 1101 -38.40 -27.95 -8.72
C ARG A 1101 -38.32 -27.07 -9.96
N LEU A 1102 -38.96 -27.46 -11.07
CA LEU A 1102 -38.89 -26.71 -12.33
C LEU A 1102 -39.84 -25.49 -12.32
N ALA A 1103 -40.99 -25.63 -11.65
CA ALA A 1103 -41.96 -24.55 -11.50
C ALA A 1103 -41.76 -23.73 -10.22
N TYR A 1104 -40.84 -24.14 -9.34
CA TYR A 1104 -40.66 -23.62 -7.98
C TYR A 1104 -41.95 -23.67 -7.14
N GLU A 1105 -42.70 -24.77 -7.26
CA GLU A 1105 -44.00 -24.97 -6.62
C GLU A 1105 -43.97 -26.14 -5.63
N ILE A 1106 -44.65 -25.96 -4.50
CA ILE A 1106 -44.91 -27.01 -3.51
C ILE A 1106 -46.42 -27.21 -3.44
N VAL A 1107 -46.88 -28.44 -3.63
CA VAL A 1107 -48.29 -28.80 -3.57
C VAL A 1107 -48.54 -29.72 -2.39
N ALA A 1108 -49.27 -29.22 -1.40
CA ALA A 1108 -49.73 -29.98 -0.24
C ALA A 1108 -51.22 -30.32 -0.40
N THR A 1109 -51.55 -31.60 -0.41
CA THR A 1109 -52.92 -32.12 -0.57
C THR A 1109 -53.37 -32.74 0.73
N TYR A 1110 -54.48 -32.24 1.28
CA TYR A 1110 -55.15 -32.82 2.45
C TYR A 1110 -56.49 -33.39 2.02
N LYS A 1111 -56.78 -34.65 2.38
CA LYS A 1111 -58.02 -35.33 2.02
C LYS A 1111 -58.54 -36.14 3.21
N LYS A 1112 -59.79 -35.91 3.60
CA LYS A 1112 -60.48 -36.66 4.65
C LYS A 1112 -61.95 -36.87 4.23
N GLU A 1113 -62.33 -38.14 4.05
CA GLU A 1113 -63.66 -38.54 3.55
C GLU A 1113 -64.01 -37.91 2.17
N GLU A 1114 -65.18 -37.27 2.04
CA GLU A 1114 -65.63 -36.54 0.83
C GLU A 1114 -65.06 -35.11 0.73
N THR A 1115 -64.27 -34.67 1.73
CA THR A 1115 -63.69 -33.32 1.77
C THR A 1115 -62.19 -33.34 1.44
N GLY A 1116 -61.71 -32.33 0.73
CA GLY A 1116 -60.30 -32.25 0.37
C GLY A 1116 -59.87 -30.87 -0.12
N ILE A 1117 -58.64 -30.48 0.23
CA ILE A 1117 -58.04 -29.19 -0.13
C ILE A 1117 -56.65 -29.37 -0.71
N ASP A 1118 -56.38 -28.65 -1.81
CA ASP A 1118 -55.06 -28.62 -2.46
C ASP A 1118 -54.47 -27.22 -2.31
N LEU A 1119 -53.38 -27.14 -1.54
CA LEU A 1119 -52.61 -25.93 -1.28
C LEU A 1119 -51.39 -25.90 -2.21
N VAL A 1120 -51.22 -24.82 -2.95
CA VAL A 1120 -50.08 -24.58 -3.85
C VAL A 1120 -49.30 -23.37 -3.35
N ILE A 1121 -48.05 -23.59 -2.99
CA ILE A 1121 -47.10 -22.55 -2.56
C ILE A 1121 -46.09 -22.35 -3.69
N ARG A 1122 -46.06 -21.16 -4.31
CA ARG A 1122 -45.11 -20.80 -5.37
C ARG A 1122 -44.04 -19.86 -4.84
N LEU A 1123 -42.78 -20.30 -4.93
CA LEU A 1123 -41.64 -19.47 -4.60
C LEU A 1123 -41.21 -18.65 -5.83
N PRO A 1124 -40.88 -17.36 -5.67
CA PRO A 1124 -40.40 -16.55 -6.78
C PRO A 1124 -38.97 -16.94 -7.17
N ASN A 1125 -38.63 -16.78 -8.46
CA ASN A 1125 -37.27 -17.05 -8.97
C ASN A 1125 -36.18 -16.18 -8.32
N CYS A 1126 -36.55 -15.05 -7.71
CA CYS A 1126 -35.68 -14.16 -6.94
C CYS A 1126 -35.92 -14.30 -5.42
N TYR A 1127 -36.33 -15.48 -4.95
CA TYR A 1127 -36.52 -15.78 -3.52
C TYR A 1127 -35.24 -15.44 -2.72
N PRO A 1128 -35.35 -14.79 -1.55
CA PRO A 1128 -36.54 -14.31 -0.85
C PRO A 1128 -36.90 -12.83 -1.12
N LEU A 1129 -36.36 -12.15 -2.14
CA LEU A 1129 -36.64 -10.72 -2.37
C LEU A 1129 -38.12 -10.40 -2.62
N ARG A 1130 -38.84 -11.30 -3.31
CA ARG A 1130 -40.28 -11.18 -3.53
C ARG A 1130 -41.04 -12.15 -2.62
N HIS A 1131 -42.29 -11.81 -2.32
CA HIS A 1131 -43.14 -12.64 -1.47
C HIS A 1131 -43.45 -13.97 -2.13
N VAL A 1132 -43.62 -15.00 -1.29
CA VAL A 1132 -44.16 -16.29 -1.71
C VAL A 1132 -45.65 -16.13 -1.95
N ASP A 1133 -46.13 -16.75 -3.04
CA ASP A 1133 -47.54 -16.78 -3.40
C ASP A 1133 -48.17 -18.09 -2.94
N VAL A 1134 -49.31 -17.98 -2.28
CA VAL A 1134 -50.03 -19.12 -1.73
C VAL A 1134 -51.41 -19.13 -2.36
N GLU A 1135 -51.77 -20.24 -2.99
CA GLU A 1135 -53.05 -20.45 -3.67
C GLU A 1135 -53.72 -21.74 -3.21
N CYS A 1136 -55.05 -21.76 -3.27
CA CYS A 1136 -55.84 -22.97 -3.07
C CYS A 1136 -56.50 -23.34 -4.39
N THR A 1137 -56.10 -24.46 -5.00
CA THR A 1137 -56.58 -24.86 -6.35
C THR A 1137 -57.81 -25.76 -6.30
N ARG A 1138 -58.01 -26.49 -5.20
CA ARG A 1138 -59.18 -27.37 -4.98
C ARG A 1138 -59.66 -27.23 -3.54
N SER A 1139 -60.96 -27.02 -3.34
CA SER A 1139 -61.62 -26.98 -2.02
C SER A 1139 -62.96 -27.71 -2.07
N LEU A 1140 -62.95 -29.02 -1.88
CA LEU A 1140 -64.14 -29.86 -1.86
C LEU A 1140 -64.68 -29.94 -0.42
N GLY A 1141 -65.93 -29.52 -0.21
CA GLY A 1141 -66.62 -29.59 1.09
C GLY A 1141 -66.30 -28.47 2.08
N ILE A 1142 -65.55 -27.43 1.70
CA ILE A 1142 -65.19 -26.28 2.54
C ILE A 1142 -65.82 -25.02 1.95
N SER A 1143 -66.39 -24.15 2.78
CA SER A 1143 -66.97 -22.87 2.30
C SER A 1143 -65.88 -21.90 1.83
N GLU A 1144 -66.17 -21.13 0.77
CA GLU A 1144 -65.23 -20.18 0.16
C GLU A 1144 -64.71 -19.14 1.16
N VAL A 1145 -65.58 -18.66 2.06
CA VAL A 1145 -65.24 -17.69 3.11
C VAL A 1145 -64.21 -18.27 4.08
N LYS A 1146 -64.37 -19.54 4.46
CA LYS A 1146 -63.46 -20.21 5.39
C LYS A 1146 -62.11 -20.50 4.74
N CYS A 1147 -62.14 -21.00 3.50
CA CYS A 1147 -60.95 -21.18 2.68
C CYS A 1147 -60.14 -19.87 2.54
N ARG A 1148 -60.82 -18.75 2.28
CA ARG A 1148 -60.16 -17.43 2.16
C ARG A 1148 -59.54 -16.96 3.47
N LYS A 1149 -60.21 -17.14 4.61
CA LYS A 1149 -59.66 -16.80 5.94
C LYS A 1149 -58.40 -17.60 6.25
N TRP A 1150 -58.41 -18.90 6.01
CA TRP A 1150 -57.26 -19.76 6.23
C TRP A 1150 -56.11 -19.45 5.28
N LEU A 1151 -56.41 -19.16 4.01
CA LEU A 1151 -55.40 -18.71 3.05
C LEU A 1151 -54.76 -17.39 3.47
N LEU A 1152 -55.55 -16.43 3.97
CA LEU A 1152 -55.03 -15.16 4.51
C LEU A 1152 -54.12 -15.37 5.72
N SER A 1153 -54.49 -16.27 6.64
CA SER A 1153 -53.68 -16.59 7.82
C SER A 1153 -52.34 -17.24 7.43
N LEU A 1154 -52.37 -18.22 6.53
CA LEU A 1154 -51.18 -18.87 6.01
C LEU A 1154 -50.30 -17.93 5.17
N THR A 1155 -50.91 -17.11 4.33
CA THR A 1155 -50.20 -16.08 3.54
C THR A 1155 -49.55 -15.06 4.45
N ALA A 1156 -50.21 -14.64 5.54
CA ALA A 1156 -49.62 -13.75 6.52
C ALA A 1156 -48.43 -14.40 7.24
N PHE A 1157 -48.53 -15.69 7.59
CA PHE A 1157 -47.44 -16.44 8.22
C PHE A 1157 -46.20 -16.54 7.32
N VAL A 1158 -46.38 -17.01 6.09
CA VAL A 1158 -45.27 -17.17 5.12
C VAL A 1158 -44.68 -15.82 4.69
N ARG A 1159 -45.43 -14.71 4.80
CA ARG A 1159 -44.96 -13.38 4.40
C ARG A 1159 -44.36 -12.54 5.54
N ASN A 1160 -44.78 -12.73 6.79
CA ASN A 1160 -44.39 -11.85 7.91
C ASN A 1160 -43.36 -12.45 8.88
N GLU A 1161 -42.95 -13.70 8.71
CA GLU A 1161 -41.99 -14.33 9.62
C GLU A 1161 -40.86 -14.96 8.81
N ASN A 1162 -39.65 -15.05 9.39
CA ASN A 1162 -38.55 -15.87 8.88
C ASN A 1162 -38.87 -17.38 9.00
N GLY A 1163 -40.16 -17.75 8.90
CA GLY A 1163 -40.68 -19.07 9.16
C GLY A 1163 -40.37 -20.00 8.01
N ALA A 1164 -39.89 -21.20 8.34
CA ALA A 1164 -39.62 -22.24 7.37
C ALA A 1164 -40.93 -22.66 6.67
N ILE A 1165 -40.89 -22.86 5.36
CA ILE A 1165 -42.08 -23.27 4.58
C ILE A 1165 -42.62 -24.61 5.09
N ALA A 1166 -41.73 -25.48 5.55
CA ALA A 1166 -42.07 -26.73 6.22
C ALA A 1166 -42.98 -26.52 7.44
N GLU A 1167 -42.64 -25.59 8.33
CA GLU A 1167 -43.44 -25.29 9.53
C GLU A 1167 -44.79 -24.67 9.18
N ALA A 1168 -44.84 -23.86 8.12
CA ALA A 1168 -46.07 -23.29 7.60
C ALA A 1168 -47.04 -24.39 7.17
N ILE A 1169 -46.55 -25.36 6.40
CA ILE A 1169 -47.34 -26.51 5.94
C ILE A 1169 -47.75 -27.41 7.11
N HIS A 1170 -46.85 -27.65 8.07
CA HIS A 1170 -47.16 -28.44 9.26
C HIS A 1170 -48.24 -27.78 10.13
N THR A 1171 -48.13 -26.48 10.38
CA THR A 1171 -49.13 -25.70 11.14
C THR A 1171 -50.47 -25.68 10.41
N TRP A 1172 -50.44 -25.54 9.09
CA TRP A 1172 -51.63 -25.65 8.24
C TRP A 1172 -52.31 -27.02 8.40
N LYS A 1173 -51.56 -28.13 8.26
CA LYS A 1173 -52.09 -29.48 8.49
C LYS A 1173 -52.70 -29.63 9.88
N SER A 1174 -51.99 -29.21 10.93
CA SER A 1174 -52.46 -29.36 12.31
C SER A 1174 -53.72 -28.52 12.60
N ASN A 1175 -53.84 -27.34 11.99
CA ASN A 1175 -55.07 -26.55 12.04
C ASN A 1175 -56.25 -27.29 11.39
N PHE A 1176 -56.03 -27.93 10.24
CA PHE A 1176 -57.06 -28.75 9.59
C PHE A 1176 -57.49 -29.92 10.48
N ASP A 1177 -56.54 -30.65 11.05
CA ASP A 1177 -56.83 -31.78 11.94
C ASP A 1177 -57.71 -31.34 13.13
N LYS A 1178 -57.38 -30.21 13.78
CA LYS A 1178 -58.12 -29.66 14.93
C LYS A 1178 -59.49 -29.07 14.59
N GLU A 1179 -59.65 -28.58 13.36
CA GLU A 1179 -60.96 -28.16 12.88
C GLU A 1179 -61.92 -29.34 12.80
N PHE A 1180 -61.46 -30.50 12.29
CA PHE A 1180 -62.26 -31.73 12.27
C PHE A 1180 -62.55 -32.27 13.68
N GLU A 1181 -61.76 -31.91 14.69
CA GLU A 1181 -62.03 -32.18 16.11
C GLU A 1181 -63.05 -31.20 16.72
N GLY A 1182 -63.51 -30.20 15.96
CA GLY A 1182 -64.53 -29.23 16.38
C GLY A 1182 -63.98 -28.03 17.16
N VAL A 1183 -62.68 -27.74 17.07
CA VAL A 1183 -62.07 -26.58 17.74
C VAL A 1183 -62.29 -25.32 16.92
N GLU A 1184 -62.95 -24.32 17.52
CA GLU A 1184 -63.17 -23.02 16.86
C GLU A 1184 -61.86 -22.22 16.67
N GLU A 1185 -61.75 -21.55 15.52
CA GLU A 1185 -60.68 -20.62 15.16
C GLU A 1185 -60.68 -19.32 16.00
N CYS A 1186 -59.51 -18.72 16.21
CA CYS A 1186 -59.40 -17.40 16.83
C CYS A 1186 -59.90 -16.31 15.85
N PRO A 1187 -60.87 -15.47 16.23
CA PRO A 1187 -61.40 -14.43 15.32
C PRO A 1187 -60.44 -13.30 14.96
N ILE A 1188 -59.31 -13.16 15.67
CA ILE A 1188 -58.31 -12.10 15.39
C ILE A 1188 -57.35 -12.54 14.29
N CYS A 1189 -56.75 -13.73 14.42
CA CYS A 1189 -55.73 -14.24 13.49
C CYS A 1189 -56.27 -15.28 12.49
N TYR A 1190 -57.55 -15.65 12.60
CA TYR A 1190 -58.23 -16.64 11.77
C TYR A 1190 -57.57 -18.04 11.75
N SER A 1191 -56.83 -18.38 12.81
CA SER A 1191 -56.13 -19.66 12.99
C SER A 1191 -56.56 -20.36 14.28
N ILE A 1192 -56.55 -21.70 14.30
CA ILE A 1192 -56.79 -22.50 15.52
C ILE A 1192 -55.53 -22.53 16.38
N LEU A 1193 -54.37 -22.75 15.77
CA LEU A 1193 -53.08 -22.65 16.43
C LEU A 1193 -52.50 -21.27 16.20
N HIS A 1194 -52.11 -20.59 17.27
CA HIS A 1194 -51.37 -19.34 17.13
C HIS A 1194 -50.07 -19.58 16.37
N THR A 1195 -49.73 -18.70 15.44
CA THR A 1195 -48.62 -18.89 14.51
C THR A 1195 -47.26 -18.99 15.19
N SER A 1196 -47.03 -18.24 16.28
CA SER A 1196 -45.71 -18.20 16.93
C SER A 1196 -45.53 -19.12 18.13
N ASN A 1197 -46.61 -19.54 18.81
CA ASN A 1197 -46.51 -20.30 20.06
C ASN A 1197 -47.39 -21.56 20.08
N HIS A 1198 -48.02 -21.89 18.94
CA HIS A 1198 -48.90 -23.05 18.75
C HIS A 1198 -49.98 -23.23 19.83
N SER A 1199 -50.37 -22.15 20.51
CA SER A 1199 -51.41 -22.19 21.54
C SER A 1199 -52.81 -22.24 20.93
N LEU A 1200 -53.75 -22.81 21.66
CA LEU A 1200 -55.18 -22.84 21.29
C LEU A 1200 -55.90 -21.58 21.79
N PRO A 1201 -56.98 -21.13 21.13
CA PRO A 1201 -57.79 -20.03 21.61
C PRO A 1201 -58.55 -20.51 22.86
N ARG A 1202 -58.08 -20.08 24.03
CA ARG A 1202 -58.65 -20.48 25.33
C ARG A 1202 -59.44 -19.35 26.00
N LEU A 1203 -59.17 -18.09 25.65
CA LEU A 1203 -59.78 -16.94 26.32
C LEU A 1203 -61.14 -16.61 25.68
N ALA A 1204 -62.24 -16.95 26.35
CA ALA A 1204 -63.59 -16.69 25.85
C ALA A 1204 -64.11 -15.33 26.34
N CYS A 1205 -64.69 -14.53 25.43
CA CYS A 1205 -65.42 -13.32 25.82
C CYS A 1205 -66.69 -13.70 26.60
N LYS A 1206 -66.97 -13.04 27.73
CA LYS A 1206 -68.16 -13.33 28.54
C LYS A 1206 -69.48 -13.06 27.81
N THR A 1207 -69.48 -12.10 26.89
CA THR A 1207 -70.68 -11.66 26.16
C THR A 1207 -70.93 -12.52 24.91
N CYS A 1208 -69.98 -12.56 23.97
CA CYS A 1208 -70.16 -13.26 22.69
C CYS A 1208 -69.64 -14.70 22.68
N LYS A 1209 -69.01 -15.17 23.76
CA LYS A 1209 -68.48 -16.54 23.96
C LYS A 1209 -67.41 -17.03 22.99
N HIS A 1210 -67.07 -16.27 21.96
CA HIS A 1210 -65.95 -16.56 21.07
C HIS A 1210 -64.61 -16.58 21.83
N LYS A 1211 -63.75 -17.52 21.45
CA LYS A 1211 -62.45 -17.75 22.06
C LYS A 1211 -61.33 -17.08 21.28
N PHE A 1212 -60.33 -16.57 21.98
CA PHE A 1212 -59.17 -15.87 21.42
C PHE A 1212 -57.87 -16.48 21.96
N HIS A 1213 -56.79 -16.39 21.17
CA HIS A 1213 -55.44 -16.61 21.69
C HIS A 1213 -55.05 -15.49 22.64
N GLY A 1214 -54.34 -15.82 23.72
CA GLY A 1214 -53.86 -14.83 24.69
C GLY A 1214 -52.98 -13.76 24.05
N ALA A 1215 -52.04 -14.18 23.20
CA ALA A 1215 -51.14 -13.26 22.49
C ALA A 1215 -51.88 -12.31 21.54
N CYS A 1216 -52.82 -12.82 20.73
CA CYS A 1216 -53.64 -11.99 19.83
C CYS A 1216 -54.46 -10.96 20.60
N LEU A 1217 -55.08 -11.38 21.71
CA LEU A 1217 -55.93 -10.51 22.51
C LEU A 1217 -55.11 -9.44 23.25
N TYR A 1218 -53.94 -9.81 23.78
CA TYR A 1218 -53.02 -8.87 24.42
C TYR A 1218 -52.53 -7.80 23.43
N LYS A 1219 -52.07 -8.22 22.24
CA LYS A 1219 -51.67 -7.31 21.16
C LYS A 1219 -52.80 -6.39 20.73
N TRP A 1220 -54.04 -6.89 20.69
CA TRP A 1220 -55.21 -6.07 20.39
C TRP A 1220 -55.46 -5.00 21.46
N PHE A 1221 -55.37 -5.34 22.75
CA PHE A 1221 -55.55 -4.36 23.83
C PHE A 1221 -54.45 -3.30 23.85
N SER A 1222 -53.20 -3.71 23.63
CA SER A 1222 -52.07 -2.76 23.59
C SER A 1222 -52.16 -1.81 22.39
N THR A 1223 -52.62 -2.28 21.23
CA THR A 1223 -52.75 -1.42 20.03
C THR A 1223 -54.02 -0.56 20.01
N SER A 1224 -55.12 -1.03 20.62
CA SER A 1224 -56.39 -0.31 20.64
C SER A 1224 -56.57 0.60 21.87
N ASN A 1225 -55.67 0.53 22.86
CA ASN A 1225 -55.75 1.22 24.15
C ASN A 1225 -57.08 0.99 24.91
N LYS A 1226 -57.82 -0.10 24.59
CA LYS A 1226 -59.11 -0.44 25.21
C LYS A 1226 -59.19 -1.94 25.43
N SER A 1227 -59.57 -2.36 26.64
CA SER A 1227 -59.78 -3.77 27.00
C SER A 1227 -61.17 -4.29 26.57
N THR A 1228 -61.56 -4.02 25.33
CA THR A 1228 -62.86 -4.42 24.78
C THR A 1228 -62.73 -5.53 23.74
N CYS A 1229 -63.69 -6.45 23.73
CA CYS A 1229 -63.73 -7.57 22.80
C CYS A 1229 -63.73 -7.07 21.34
N PRO A 1230 -62.85 -7.60 20.46
CA PRO A 1230 -62.79 -7.19 19.05
C PRO A 1230 -64.10 -7.39 18.28
N LEU A 1231 -64.94 -8.34 18.68
CA LEU A 1231 -66.17 -8.69 17.97
C LEU A 1231 -67.39 -7.92 18.47
N CYS A 1232 -67.63 -7.89 19.78
CA CYS A 1232 -68.83 -7.30 20.35
C CYS A 1232 -68.61 -5.95 21.06
N GLN A 1233 -67.36 -5.47 21.10
CA GLN A 1233 -66.94 -4.21 21.72
C GLN A 1233 -67.30 -4.04 23.21
N THR A 1234 -67.77 -5.10 23.88
CA THR A 1234 -67.98 -5.10 25.33
C THR A 1234 -66.66 -5.32 26.08
N PRO A 1235 -66.51 -4.81 27.31
CA PRO A 1235 -65.36 -5.11 28.16
C PRO A 1235 -65.15 -6.63 28.28
N PHE A 1236 -63.91 -7.09 28.11
CA PHE A 1236 -63.60 -8.51 27.94
C PHE A 1236 -63.79 -9.37 29.20
#